data_AF-A0A842X0P2-F1
#
_entry.id   AF-A0A842X0P2-F1
#
_cell.length_a   1.000
_cell.length_b   1.000
_cell.length_c   1.000
_cell.angle_alpha   90.00
_cell.angle_beta   90.00
_cell.angle_gamma   90.00
#
_symmetry.space_group_name_H-M   'P 1'
#
loop_
_entity.id
_entity.type
_entity.pdbx_description
1 polymer ?
#
loop_
_entity_poly.entity_id
_entity_poly.type
_entity_poly.pdbx_seq_one_letter_code
_entity_poly.pdbx_strand_id
1 'polypeptide(L)'
;MNARTVLFAIAVLCVASLLPQYSFQYQSDEQAIFEHMDSTTAIPININGNSELDALGLQGNGTQEDPYILENIEIATDEGDCIRIENIDRFLVIRNCSLSTTGSAYATCIVLIDLKNVNISNCYLADGYHGIYSDGISHCSFLDNQIVAIESNGFDIYRSHHLHFENNNLVNSTQAVSIVLFSCQESLVYNNSFNEIHVKESSNVSTLHNNVFTLYHDVGIPIMSDGIFYWGSESSLICNNSIDSIKGLGIHVYNGSSHIIIKNNSITECDEGIVVSTECENIIVENNYIFDIVDNDGIRVGQSKNVQLLSNTIYSGINGIEIIQTEDVKIWNNTISTSYCDAIRVDASTGIDVVSNAIHDISDFGIHVESRPNQFTFQDTKGGHIRIVGNIIRTIGISGIDLAGENNSYIEYNSIDDCGQSGIRMYSCTFGILKGNHISNCTEYGLYMGYSSHISIFENAFISANDRLVKVYRSDDALWSNNSRGNYYGDHPITDDDNDGIADSSYAISFDYTDSYPLAKIPEIGKSNGPYVGCFFDFIESPQIDTVDVLVIPFGLSPNADVILSFSINQGNSWENKTVTTSTDIWSVRLTDLQQNVEVICKIFALDPLSGWMRSASYSFIIISNGTNSQADEFPVPLDIPTIVTIAGFAVIVGGIATICRFARKSRNQARWEQYMDGL
;
A
#
# COMPACT_ATOMS: atom_id res chain seq x y z
N MET A 1 9.48 24.14 -34.18
CA MET A 1 8.89 24.60 -32.89
C MET A 1 7.93 25.73 -33.18
N ASN A 2 6.66 25.64 -32.80
CA ASN A 2 5.67 26.69 -33.10
C ASN A 2 5.69 27.78 -32.00
N ALA A 3 5.19 28.98 -32.31
CA ALA A 3 5.21 30.13 -31.41
C ALA A 3 4.42 29.94 -30.09
N ARG A 4 3.45 29.01 -30.06
CA ARG A 4 2.74 28.64 -28.81
C ARG A 4 3.62 27.80 -27.88
N THR A 5 4.50 26.96 -28.42
CA THR A 5 5.49 26.20 -27.64
C THR A 5 6.53 27.12 -26.98
N VAL A 6 6.90 28.20 -27.67
CA VAL A 6 7.84 29.21 -27.14
C VAL A 6 7.17 30.08 -26.07
N LEU A 7 5.91 30.49 -26.26
CA LEU A 7 5.16 31.21 -25.22
C LEU A 7 4.91 30.36 -23.97
N PHE A 8 4.67 29.06 -24.13
CA PHE A 8 4.46 28.13 -23.01
C PHE A 8 5.77 27.90 -22.23
N ALA A 9 6.91 27.75 -22.93
CA ALA A 9 8.23 27.65 -22.28
C ALA A 9 8.61 28.93 -21.52
N ILE A 10 8.28 30.12 -22.06
CA ILE A 10 8.52 31.39 -21.39
C ILE A 10 7.60 31.53 -20.16
N ALA A 11 6.33 31.10 -20.25
CA ALA A 11 5.40 31.12 -19.11
C ALA A 11 5.86 30.17 -17.99
N VAL A 12 6.35 28.97 -18.34
CA VAL A 12 6.91 28.00 -17.37
C VAL A 12 8.18 28.54 -16.70
N LEU A 13 9.06 29.22 -17.46
CA LEU A 13 10.25 29.86 -16.90
C LEU A 13 9.91 31.05 -15.99
N CYS A 14 8.87 31.83 -16.32
CA CYS A 14 8.40 32.94 -15.47
C CYS A 14 7.74 32.44 -14.17
N VAL A 15 7.00 31.33 -14.21
CA VAL A 15 6.40 30.72 -13.00
C VAL A 15 7.47 30.06 -12.12
N ALA A 16 8.48 29.41 -12.72
CA ALA A 16 9.62 28.87 -11.97
C ALA A 16 10.48 29.96 -11.30
N SER A 17 10.48 31.19 -11.84
CA SER A 17 11.18 32.34 -11.24
C SER A 17 10.40 33.07 -10.13
N LEU A 18 9.13 32.70 -9.92
CA LEU A 18 8.23 33.32 -8.91
C LEU A 18 7.95 32.39 -7.71
N LEU A 19 8.38 31.13 -7.77
CA LEU A 19 8.46 30.28 -6.58
C LEU A 19 9.66 30.76 -5.74
N PRO A 20 9.53 30.91 -4.41
CA PRO A 20 10.69 31.15 -3.58
C PRO A 20 11.67 30.01 -3.82
N GLN A 21 12.84 30.33 -4.39
CA GLN A 21 13.95 29.39 -4.45
C GLN A 21 14.39 29.13 -3.01
N TYR A 22 13.76 28.16 -2.36
CA TYR A 22 14.39 27.46 -1.25
C TYR A 22 15.44 26.56 -1.88
N SER A 23 16.59 27.14 -2.21
CA SER A 23 17.82 26.38 -2.18
C SER A 23 18.02 25.98 -0.73
N PHE A 24 17.77 24.73 -0.38
CA PHE A 24 18.52 24.12 0.71
C PHE A 24 19.97 24.07 0.20
N GLN A 25 20.70 25.16 0.41
CA GLN A 25 22.13 25.01 0.60
C GLN A 25 22.24 24.15 1.86
N TYR A 26 22.66 22.91 1.69
CA TYR A 26 23.26 22.14 2.77
C TYR A 26 24.52 22.91 3.16
N GLN A 27 24.34 23.94 4.00
CA GLN A 27 25.43 24.34 4.87
C GLN A 27 25.67 23.13 5.76
N SER A 28 26.90 22.63 5.71
CA SER A 28 27.44 21.76 6.72
C SER A 28 27.34 22.48 8.07
N ASP A 29 26.18 22.40 8.72
CA ASP A 29 25.99 22.81 10.12
C ASP A 29 26.51 21.70 11.05
N GLU A 30 27.65 21.08 10.70
CA GLU A 30 28.46 20.24 11.59
C GLU A 30 29.01 21.02 12.81
N GLN A 31 28.69 22.32 12.96
CA GLN A 31 29.27 23.19 13.97
C GLN A 31 28.31 24.13 14.72
N ALA A 32 26.98 24.01 14.56
CA ALA A 32 26.06 25.02 15.10
C ALA A 32 25.12 24.58 16.26
N ILE A 33 25.34 23.43 16.92
CA ILE A 33 24.44 22.99 18.02
C ILE A 33 25.00 23.21 19.45
N PHE A 34 26.29 23.49 19.65
CA PHE A 34 26.81 23.72 21.00
C PHE A 34 27.80 24.89 21.08
N GLU A 35 27.28 26.13 21.10
CA GLU A 35 28.01 27.21 21.75
C GLU A 35 27.93 27.01 23.28
N HIS A 36 29.04 26.52 23.84
CA HIS A 36 29.42 26.63 25.25
C HIS A 36 28.37 26.25 26.31
N MET A 37 28.35 24.97 26.68
CA MET A 37 28.07 24.58 28.07
C MET A 37 29.42 24.25 28.72
N ASP A 38 29.71 24.87 29.87
CA ASP A 38 30.85 24.54 30.73
C ASP A 38 30.65 23.09 31.24
N SER A 39 31.21 22.12 30.54
CA SER A 39 31.06 20.69 30.82
C SER A 39 32.33 20.14 31.43
N THR A 40 32.21 19.53 32.61
CA THR A 40 33.18 18.57 33.12
C THR A 40 32.75 17.20 32.64
N THR A 41 33.59 16.51 31.86
CA THR A 41 33.35 15.13 31.41
C THR A 41 33.07 14.23 32.62
N ALA A 42 31.85 13.71 32.70
CA ALA A 42 31.44 12.85 33.79
C ALA A 42 31.95 11.43 33.58
N ILE A 43 32.15 10.69 34.69
CA ILE A 43 32.42 9.25 34.63
C ILE A 43 31.16 8.49 34.22
N PRO A 44 31.30 7.29 33.62
CA PRO A 44 30.17 6.41 33.36
C PRO A 44 29.26 6.22 34.58
N ILE A 45 27.95 6.18 34.35
CA ILE A 45 26.93 6.05 35.39
C ILE A 45 26.39 4.62 35.37
N ASN A 46 26.42 3.95 36.51
CA ASN A 46 25.84 2.62 36.68
C ASN A 46 24.92 2.61 37.90
N ILE A 47 23.66 2.23 37.70
CA ILE A 47 22.61 2.22 38.71
C ILE A 47 21.93 0.86 38.69
N ASN A 48 21.93 0.15 39.82
CA ASN A 48 21.19 -1.09 39.99
C ASN A 48 20.23 -1.00 41.18
N GLY A 49 18.96 -0.80 40.87
CA GLY A 49 17.88 -0.76 41.83
C GLY A 49 17.62 0.63 42.43
N ASN A 50 16.40 0.80 42.94
CA ASN A 50 15.92 2.07 43.50
C ASN A 50 16.81 2.61 44.63
N SER A 51 17.44 1.75 45.44
CA SER A 51 18.30 2.19 46.54
C SER A 51 19.53 2.95 46.05
N GLU A 52 20.13 2.53 44.93
CA GLU A 52 21.27 3.23 44.32
C GLU A 52 20.81 4.52 43.65
N LEU A 53 19.66 4.49 42.97
CA LEU A 53 19.05 5.68 42.38
C LEU A 53 18.73 6.76 43.43
N ASP A 54 18.09 6.38 44.54
CA ASP A 54 17.75 7.27 45.66
C ASP A 54 19.02 7.87 46.31
N ALA A 55 20.13 7.13 46.32
CA ALA A 55 21.39 7.55 46.92
C ALA A 55 22.15 8.60 46.08
N LEU A 56 21.81 8.78 44.80
CA LEU A 56 22.43 9.79 43.94
C LEU A 56 22.01 11.22 44.30
N GLY A 57 20.91 11.40 45.04
CA GLY A 57 20.43 12.72 45.44
C GLY A 57 20.03 13.60 44.25
N LEU A 58 19.47 12.98 43.20
CA LEU A 58 18.95 13.66 42.01
C LEU A 58 17.79 14.60 42.39
N GLN A 59 17.52 15.59 41.54
CA GLN A 59 16.31 16.39 41.67
C GLN A 59 15.07 15.50 41.49
N GLY A 60 14.03 15.76 42.29
CA GLY A 60 12.79 15.00 42.30
C GLY A 60 12.75 13.92 43.38
N ASN A 61 11.67 13.14 43.43
CA ASN A 61 11.49 12.05 44.39
C ASN A 61 11.12 10.70 43.75
N GLY A 62 11.14 10.63 42.41
CA GLY A 62 10.90 9.42 41.64
C GLY A 62 9.42 9.01 41.55
N THR A 63 8.49 9.91 41.86
CA THR A 63 7.05 9.73 41.61
C THR A 63 6.65 10.28 40.24
N GLN A 64 5.46 9.93 39.75
CA GLN A 64 4.97 10.42 38.45
C GLN A 64 4.86 11.95 38.39
N GLU A 65 4.46 12.58 39.51
CA GLU A 65 4.31 14.03 39.63
C GLU A 65 5.66 14.75 39.82
N ASP A 66 6.67 14.03 40.31
CA ASP A 66 7.99 14.57 40.66
C ASP A 66 9.10 13.54 40.36
N PRO A 67 9.37 13.27 39.06
CA PRO A 67 10.31 12.23 38.63
C PRO A 67 11.75 12.62 39.00
N TYR A 68 12.62 11.63 39.13
CA TYR A 68 14.05 11.90 39.21
C TYR A 68 14.56 12.52 37.90
N ILE A 69 15.47 13.48 37.99
CA ILE A 69 16.03 14.18 36.81
C ILE A 69 17.54 13.96 36.72
N LEU A 70 17.97 13.40 35.60
CA LEU A 70 19.35 13.28 35.16
C LEU A 70 19.49 14.13 33.89
N GLU A 71 20.18 15.27 33.97
CA GLU A 71 20.21 16.24 32.87
C GLU A 71 21.54 16.95 32.69
N ASN A 72 21.79 17.44 31.46
CA ASN A 72 22.97 18.24 31.10
C ASN A 72 24.29 17.51 31.40
N ILE A 73 24.32 16.20 31.14
CA ILE A 73 25.49 15.34 31.38
C ILE A 73 26.23 15.09 30.08
N GLU A 74 27.56 15.24 30.10
CA GLU A 74 28.45 14.84 29.01
C GLU A 74 29.33 13.67 29.47
N ILE A 75 29.25 12.54 28.78
CA ILE A 75 30.11 11.36 29.00
C ILE A 75 30.73 10.98 27.67
N ALA A 76 32.06 10.92 27.64
CA ALA A 76 32.84 10.36 26.55
C ALA A 76 33.77 9.29 27.13
N THR A 77 33.64 8.04 26.69
CA THR A 77 34.36 6.91 27.30
C THR A 77 34.83 5.88 26.26
N ASP A 78 35.93 5.18 26.55
CA ASP A 78 36.40 4.01 25.81
C ASP A 78 36.35 2.72 26.68
N GLU A 79 35.81 2.80 27.89
CA GLU A 79 35.81 1.70 28.85
C GLU A 79 34.52 0.85 28.85
N GLY A 80 33.45 1.29 28.16
CA GLY A 80 32.16 0.57 28.14
C GLY A 80 30.96 1.48 27.93
N ASP A 81 29.83 1.15 28.55
CA ASP A 81 28.58 1.90 28.44
C ASP A 81 28.69 3.30 29.08
N CYS A 82 27.99 4.31 28.55
CA CYS A 82 27.98 5.64 29.20
C CYS A 82 27.03 5.65 30.41
N ILE A 83 25.79 5.22 30.20
CA ILE A 83 24.77 5.12 31.25
C ILE A 83 24.18 3.71 31.24
N ARG A 84 24.20 3.05 32.40
CA ARG A 84 23.57 1.75 32.62
C ARG A 84 22.64 1.82 33.81
N ILE A 85 21.37 1.45 33.60
CA ILE A 85 20.34 1.49 34.64
C ILE A 85 19.58 0.16 34.62
N GLU A 86 19.45 -0.44 35.80
CA GLU A 86 18.79 -1.73 35.97
C GLU A 86 17.82 -1.71 37.16
N ASN A 87 16.74 -2.50 37.08
CA ASN A 87 15.89 -2.89 38.21
C ASN A 87 15.22 -1.72 38.96
N ILE A 88 14.83 -0.66 38.24
CA ILE A 88 14.13 0.50 38.85
C ILE A 88 12.64 0.51 38.51
N ASP A 89 11.83 0.99 39.44
CA ASP A 89 10.39 1.25 39.21
C ASP A 89 9.98 2.72 39.40
N ARG A 90 10.96 3.57 39.74
CA ARG A 90 10.81 5.01 39.93
C ARG A 90 10.74 5.72 38.59
N PHE A 91 9.99 6.82 38.57
CA PHE A 91 9.95 7.70 37.40
C PHE A 91 11.28 8.43 37.26
N LEU A 92 11.89 8.36 36.09
CA LEU A 92 13.18 8.97 35.78
C LEU A 92 13.13 9.67 34.42
N VAL A 93 13.69 10.86 34.37
CA VAL A 93 13.90 11.63 33.14
C VAL A 93 15.40 11.78 32.89
N ILE A 94 15.86 11.32 31.73
CA ILE A 94 17.21 11.55 31.20
C ILE A 94 17.06 12.55 30.07
N ARG A 95 17.68 13.73 30.19
CA ARG A 95 17.53 14.76 29.14
C ARG A 95 18.73 15.65 28.91
N ASN A 96 18.85 16.19 27.70
CA ASN A 96 19.93 17.13 27.35
C ASN A 96 21.33 16.53 27.61
N CYS A 97 21.49 15.22 27.42
CA CYS A 97 22.77 14.54 27.64
C CYS A 97 23.51 14.35 26.31
N SER A 98 24.84 14.42 26.36
CA SER A 98 25.73 14.09 25.23
C SER A 98 26.59 12.89 25.62
N LEU A 99 26.31 11.75 25.01
CA LEU A 99 26.88 10.45 25.38
C LEU A 99 27.59 9.86 24.16
N SER A 100 28.90 9.65 24.26
CA SER A 100 29.68 8.98 23.22
C SER A 100 30.54 7.88 23.85
N THR A 101 30.56 6.71 23.20
CA THR A 101 31.43 5.62 23.61
C THR A 101 32.12 4.99 22.42
N THR A 102 33.45 4.84 22.51
CA THR A 102 34.26 4.11 21.52
C THR A 102 34.85 2.84 22.13
N GLY A 103 34.21 2.31 23.19
CA GLY A 103 34.71 1.19 23.96
C GLY A 103 34.67 -0.15 23.24
N SER A 104 34.69 -1.25 24.00
CA SER A 104 34.66 -2.62 23.43
C SER A 104 33.54 -2.84 22.42
N ALA A 105 33.58 -3.94 21.64
CA ALA A 105 32.67 -4.29 20.54
C ALA A 105 31.15 -4.35 20.84
N TYR A 106 30.71 -3.99 22.04
CA TYR A 106 29.30 -3.91 22.46
C TYR A 106 28.97 -2.67 23.32
N ALA A 107 29.89 -1.70 23.39
CA ALA A 107 29.71 -0.51 24.22
C ALA A 107 28.50 0.31 23.73
N THR A 108 27.56 0.60 24.63
CA THR A 108 26.29 1.25 24.28
C THR A 108 26.16 2.60 24.97
N CYS A 109 25.55 3.60 24.32
CA CYS A 109 25.40 4.91 24.97
C CYS A 109 24.48 4.81 26.20
N ILE A 110 23.31 4.17 26.07
CA ILE A 110 22.39 3.94 27.20
C ILE A 110 21.91 2.48 27.24
N VAL A 111 22.06 1.84 28.39
CA VAL A 111 21.54 0.49 28.66
C VAL A 111 20.46 0.52 29.74
N LEU A 112 19.27 -0.03 29.43
CA LEU A 112 18.12 -0.11 30.32
C LEU A 112 17.65 -1.55 30.50
N ILE A 113 17.65 -2.08 31.73
CA ILE A 113 17.26 -3.49 31.98
C ILE A 113 16.21 -3.58 33.09
N ASP A 114 15.14 -4.34 32.84
CA ASP A 114 14.10 -4.69 33.83
C ASP A 114 13.59 -3.47 34.62
N LEU A 115 13.15 -2.43 33.89
CA LEU A 115 12.74 -1.16 34.48
C LEU A 115 11.47 -0.58 33.84
N LYS A 116 10.90 0.45 34.47
CA LYS A 116 9.74 1.16 33.92
C LYS A 116 9.73 2.65 34.21
N ASN A 117 8.91 3.38 33.47
CA ASN A 117 8.66 4.81 33.68
C ASN A 117 9.87 5.71 33.43
N VAL A 118 10.66 5.41 32.40
CA VAL A 118 11.84 6.20 32.03
C VAL A 118 11.58 6.99 30.75
N ASN A 119 11.78 8.30 30.80
CA ASN A 119 11.74 9.17 29.64
C ASN A 119 13.16 9.62 29.28
N ILE A 120 13.58 9.38 28.04
CA ILE A 120 14.85 9.83 27.48
C ILE A 120 14.54 10.84 26.39
N SER A 121 14.90 12.10 26.63
CA SER A 121 14.51 13.19 25.73
C SER A 121 15.66 14.14 25.38
N ASN A 122 15.75 14.57 24.12
CA ASN A 122 16.73 15.57 23.67
C ASN A 122 18.18 15.17 24.03
N CYS A 123 18.54 13.90 23.82
CA CYS A 123 19.90 13.40 24.02
C CYS A 123 20.62 13.21 22.69
N TYR A 124 21.93 13.45 22.70
CA TYR A 124 22.86 13.16 21.61
C TYR A 124 23.65 11.88 21.95
N LEU A 125 23.47 10.82 21.17
CA LEU A 125 24.07 9.50 21.39
C LEU A 125 24.98 9.14 20.20
N ALA A 126 26.27 8.90 20.43
CA ALA A 126 27.23 8.74 19.34
C ALA A 126 28.28 7.64 19.52
N ASP A 127 28.82 7.18 18.38
CA ASP A 127 30.01 6.33 18.22
C ASP A 127 29.96 4.92 18.85
N GLY A 128 28.91 4.62 19.61
CA GLY A 128 28.73 3.33 20.26
C GLY A 128 28.34 2.20 19.30
N TYR A 129 28.39 0.98 19.81
CA TYR A 129 27.86 -0.20 19.12
C TYR A 129 26.33 -0.13 18.99
N HIS A 130 25.65 0.30 20.06
CA HIS A 130 24.24 0.70 20.02
C HIS A 130 24.06 2.12 20.58
N GLY A 131 23.02 2.82 20.11
CA GLY A 131 22.58 4.06 20.74
C GLY A 131 21.93 3.73 22.09
N ILE A 132 20.82 3.00 22.05
CA ILE A 132 20.11 2.50 23.23
C ILE A 132 19.89 1.00 23.10
N TYR A 133 20.30 0.25 24.11
CA TYR A 133 19.94 -1.15 24.30
C TYR A 133 18.96 -1.26 25.45
N SER A 134 17.88 -2.03 25.28
CA SER A 134 16.93 -2.26 26.36
C SER A 134 16.33 -3.65 26.36
N ASP A 135 16.05 -4.16 27.56
CA ASP A 135 15.46 -5.48 27.76
C ASP A 135 14.50 -5.47 28.95
N GLY A 136 13.28 -5.93 28.75
CA GLY A 136 12.29 -6.02 29.84
C GLY A 136 11.78 -4.67 30.33
N ILE A 137 11.72 -3.64 29.47
CA ILE A 137 11.29 -2.29 29.87
C ILE A 137 9.80 -2.04 29.58
N SER A 138 9.18 -1.15 30.35
CA SER A 138 7.81 -0.72 30.06
C SER A 138 7.48 0.72 30.40
N HIS A 139 6.50 1.30 29.70
CA HIS A 139 6.08 2.69 29.90
C HIS A 139 7.26 3.66 29.78
N CYS A 140 8.09 3.45 28.76
CA CYS A 140 9.27 4.25 28.50
C CYS A 140 9.08 5.07 27.21
N SER A 141 9.63 6.28 27.20
CA SER A 141 9.55 7.19 26.07
C SER A 141 10.93 7.62 25.61
N PHE A 142 11.11 7.72 24.30
CA PHE A 142 12.31 8.16 23.63
C PHE A 142 11.91 9.31 22.71
N LEU A 143 12.23 10.54 23.10
CA LEU A 143 11.70 11.76 22.49
C LEU A 143 12.82 12.66 21.97
N ASP A 144 12.73 13.14 20.74
CA ASP A 144 13.63 14.17 20.21
C ASP A 144 15.13 13.81 20.31
N ASN A 145 15.49 12.52 20.29
CA ASN A 145 16.89 12.11 20.43
C ASN A 145 17.60 12.08 19.08
N GLN A 146 18.87 12.47 19.09
CA GLN A 146 19.76 12.38 17.94
C GLN A 146 20.77 11.25 18.16
N ILE A 147 20.71 10.24 17.30
CA ILE A 147 21.62 9.10 17.33
C ILE A 147 22.53 9.16 16.10
N VAL A 148 23.85 9.07 16.31
CA VAL A 148 24.85 9.39 15.28
C VAL A 148 25.95 8.33 15.23
N ALA A 149 26.33 7.92 14.02
CA ALA A 149 27.51 7.08 13.79
C ALA A 149 27.57 5.81 14.65
N ILE A 150 26.43 5.14 14.83
CA ILE A 150 26.34 3.87 15.57
C ILE A 150 26.69 2.70 14.67
N GLU A 151 27.38 1.69 15.21
CA GLU A 151 27.83 0.53 14.44
C GLU A 151 26.73 -0.49 14.15
N SER A 152 25.83 -0.78 15.10
CA SER A 152 24.81 -1.83 14.98
C SER A 152 23.36 -1.34 14.96
N ASN A 153 22.81 -0.80 16.05
CA ASN A 153 21.38 -0.44 16.10
C ASN A 153 21.20 0.88 16.86
N GLY A 154 20.36 1.78 16.33
CA GLY A 154 19.99 3.00 17.03
C GLY A 154 19.27 2.69 18.35
N PHE A 155 18.19 1.93 18.25
CA PHE A 155 17.46 1.35 19.37
C PHE A 155 17.37 -0.17 19.19
N ASP A 156 17.84 -0.94 20.16
CA ASP A 156 17.75 -2.40 20.19
C ASP A 156 16.97 -2.85 21.44
N ILE A 157 15.69 -3.18 21.24
CA ILE A 157 14.72 -3.31 22.33
C ILE A 157 14.10 -4.72 22.33
N TYR A 158 14.20 -5.40 23.48
CA TYR A 158 13.71 -6.77 23.67
C TYR A 158 12.65 -6.84 24.75
N ARG A 159 11.64 -7.71 24.54
CA ARG A 159 10.68 -8.15 25.58
C ARG A 159 10.06 -7.00 26.37
N SER A 160 9.65 -5.96 25.66
CA SER A 160 9.25 -4.67 26.25
C SER A 160 7.86 -4.26 25.78
N HIS A 161 7.17 -3.39 26.52
CA HIS A 161 5.82 -2.97 26.13
C HIS A 161 5.48 -1.52 26.50
N HIS A 162 4.49 -0.93 25.83
CA HIS A 162 4.07 0.45 26.07
C HIS A 162 5.25 1.43 25.86
N LEU A 163 5.85 1.36 24.67
CA LEU A 163 6.98 2.21 24.30
C LEU A 163 6.52 3.34 23.39
N HIS A 164 7.14 4.50 23.53
CA HIS A 164 6.83 5.66 22.70
C HIS A 164 8.11 6.22 22.10
N PHE A 165 8.23 6.19 20.78
CA PHE A 165 9.34 6.77 20.02
C PHE A 165 8.81 7.94 19.20
N GLU A 166 9.23 9.15 19.52
CA GLU A 166 8.78 10.34 18.81
C GLU A 166 9.93 11.29 18.47
N ASN A 167 9.92 11.81 17.23
CA ASN A 167 10.87 12.80 16.73
C ASN A 167 12.35 12.41 16.86
N ASN A 168 12.65 11.11 16.92
CA ASN A 168 14.03 10.66 16.96
C ASN A 168 14.63 10.66 15.55
N ASN A 169 15.93 10.91 15.48
CA ASN A 169 16.67 10.95 14.23
C ASN A 169 17.92 10.07 14.33
N LEU A 170 18.08 9.14 13.39
CA LEU A 170 19.33 8.39 13.23
C LEU A 170 20.06 8.90 11.99
N VAL A 171 21.30 9.37 12.16
CA VAL A 171 22.14 9.89 11.07
C VAL A 171 23.51 9.22 11.05
N ASN A 172 24.14 9.20 9.87
CA ASN A 172 25.51 8.72 9.65
C ASN A 172 25.79 7.28 10.15
N SER A 173 24.76 6.44 10.29
CA SER A 173 24.86 5.07 10.79
C SER A 173 24.56 4.10 9.64
N THR A 174 25.50 3.97 8.70
CA THR A 174 25.28 3.42 7.35
C THR A 174 25.01 1.91 7.30
N GLN A 175 25.23 1.18 8.39
CA GLN A 175 24.95 -0.26 8.51
C GLN A 175 23.91 -0.56 9.61
N ALA A 176 23.39 0.48 10.26
CA ALA A 176 22.60 0.31 11.47
C ALA A 176 21.10 0.30 11.20
N VAL A 177 20.40 -0.66 11.80
CA VAL A 177 18.93 -0.62 11.86
C VAL A 177 18.55 0.45 12.86
N SER A 178 17.58 1.30 12.51
CA SER A 178 17.22 2.41 13.40
C SER A 178 16.49 1.94 14.63
N ILE A 179 15.50 1.08 14.47
CA ILE A 179 14.82 0.44 15.59
C ILE A 179 14.69 -1.05 15.33
N VAL A 180 15.08 -1.86 16.32
CA VAL A 180 14.69 -3.26 16.44
C VAL A 180 13.76 -3.41 17.64
N LEU A 181 12.54 -3.86 17.38
CA LEU A 181 11.57 -4.26 18.39
C LEU A 181 11.41 -5.79 18.34
N PHE A 182 11.96 -6.50 19.33
CA PHE A 182 11.88 -7.95 19.41
C PHE A 182 11.00 -8.38 20.58
N SER A 183 9.97 -9.18 20.31
CA SER A 183 8.98 -9.60 21.32
C SER A 183 8.38 -8.42 22.09
N CYS A 184 8.10 -7.32 21.40
CA CYS A 184 7.54 -6.11 21.98
C CYS A 184 6.02 -5.99 21.76
N GLN A 185 5.36 -5.16 22.55
CA GLN A 185 3.92 -4.96 22.48
C GLN A 185 3.49 -3.51 22.72
N GLU A 186 2.42 -3.08 22.06
CA GLU A 186 1.77 -1.79 22.33
C GLU A 186 2.73 -0.59 22.22
N SER A 187 3.53 -0.55 21.15
CA SER A 187 4.53 0.48 20.93
C SER A 187 4.11 1.48 19.84
N LEU A 188 4.29 2.77 20.11
CA LEU A 188 4.06 3.83 19.13
C LEU A 188 5.41 4.32 18.60
N VAL A 189 5.59 4.27 17.28
CA VAL A 189 6.74 4.80 16.57
C VAL A 189 6.23 5.90 15.64
N TYR A 190 6.37 7.15 16.08
CA TYR A 190 5.72 8.31 15.48
C TYR A 190 6.70 9.40 15.05
N ASN A 191 6.56 9.91 13.83
CA ASN A 191 7.29 11.10 13.35
C ASN A 191 8.82 11.02 13.50
N ASN A 192 9.41 9.85 13.29
CA ASN A 192 10.85 9.67 13.35
C ASN A 192 11.48 9.72 11.95
N SER A 193 12.77 10.05 11.91
CA SER A 193 13.58 10.02 10.69
C SER A 193 14.62 8.91 10.82
N PHE A 194 14.43 7.84 10.05
CA PHE A 194 15.16 6.59 10.19
C PHE A 194 15.65 6.05 8.86
N ASN A 195 16.51 5.05 8.92
CA ASN A 195 16.89 4.24 7.77
C ASN A 195 15.96 3.03 7.65
N GLU A 196 15.77 2.29 8.76
CA GLU A 196 15.14 0.96 8.78
C GLU A 196 14.47 0.70 10.14
N ILE A 197 13.32 0.01 10.12
CA ILE A 197 12.67 -0.48 11.35
C ILE A 197 12.32 -1.97 11.21
N HIS A 198 12.76 -2.75 12.19
CA HIS A 198 12.49 -4.18 12.29
C HIS A 198 11.58 -4.49 13.48
N VAL A 199 10.44 -5.11 13.21
CA VAL A 199 9.49 -5.60 14.20
C VAL A 199 9.44 -7.13 14.12
N LYS A 200 9.85 -7.81 15.19
CA LYS A 200 10.08 -9.26 15.22
C LYS A 200 9.37 -9.90 16.39
N GLU A 201 8.65 -10.99 16.15
CA GLU A 201 7.88 -11.76 17.14
C GLU A 201 7.01 -10.87 18.07
N SER A 202 6.54 -9.73 17.55
CA SER A 202 5.87 -8.69 18.34
C SER A 202 4.37 -8.74 18.08
N SER A 203 3.57 -8.42 19.09
CA SER A 203 2.12 -8.57 19.07
C SER A 203 1.45 -7.35 19.70
N ASN A 204 0.15 -7.17 19.46
CA ASN A 204 -0.67 -6.07 19.98
C ASN A 204 -0.24 -4.67 19.49
N VAL A 205 -1.17 -4.03 18.77
CA VAL A 205 -1.08 -2.76 18.02
C VAL A 205 0.16 -1.95 18.29
N SER A 206 1.25 -2.33 17.61
CA SER A 206 2.36 -1.41 17.39
C SER A 206 2.00 -0.55 16.17
N THR A 207 2.08 0.76 16.34
CA THR A 207 1.70 1.74 15.32
C THR A 207 2.96 2.42 14.80
N LEU A 208 3.23 2.24 13.51
CA LEU A 208 4.31 2.92 12.79
C LEU A 208 3.69 4.01 11.93
N HIS A 209 3.85 5.26 12.38
CA HIS A 209 3.09 6.37 11.88
C HIS A 209 3.93 7.60 11.56
N ASN A 210 3.75 8.20 10.38
CA ASN A 210 4.41 9.46 9.98
C ASN A 210 5.94 9.39 10.03
N ASN A 211 6.54 8.20 9.92
CA ASN A 211 8.00 8.11 9.89
C ASN A 211 8.51 8.33 8.46
N VAL A 212 9.69 8.94 8.39
CA VAL A 212 10.42 9.19 7.15
C VAL A 212 11.60 8.23 7.10
N PHE A 213 11.65 7.43 6.04
CA PHE A 213 12.71 6.48 5.76
C PHE A 213 13.47 6.96 4.54
N THR A 214 14.70 7.40 4.75
CA THR A 214 15.61 7.79 3.66
C THR A 214 16.94 7.16 3.94
N LEU A 215 17.43 6.36 3.00
CA LEU A 215 18.70 5.71 3.19
C LEU A 215 19.83 6.57 2.64
N TYR A 216 20.70 7.06 3.53
CA TYR A 216 21.91 7.77 3.13
C TYR A 216 23.03 6.74 2.89
N HIS A 217 23.25 6.37 1.62
CA HIS A 217 24.37 5.52 1.27
C HIS A 217 25.57 6.32 0.78
N ASP A 218 26.71 6.05 1.42
CA ASP A 218 28.02 6.24 0.83
C ASP A 218 28.22 5.17 -0.25
N VAL A 219 28.68 5.59 -1.43
CA VAL A 219 28.67 4.78 -2.65
C VAL A 219 29.56 3.53 -2.50
N GLY A 220 28.99 2.32 -2.52
CA GLY A 220 29.78 1.10 -2.83
C GLY A 220 29.56 -0.17 -2.00
N ILE A 221 28.61 -0.23 -1.07
CA ILE A 221 28.29 -1.47 -0.33
C ILE A 221 26.82 -1.84 -0.59
N PRO A 222 26.52 -2.96 -1.28
CA PRO A 222 25.16 -3.47 -1.40
C PRO A 222 24.78 -4.13 -0.08
N ILE A 223 24.03 -3.40 0.75
CA ILE A 223 23.31 -3.98 1.89
C ILE A 223 21.86 -4.07 1.42
N MET A 224 21.30 -5.28 1.39
CA MET A 224 19.86 -5.44 1.18
C MET A 224 19.17 -5.06 2.48
N SER A 225 18.59 -3.86 2.53
CA SER A 225 17.85 -3.38 3.67
C SER A 225 16.39 -3.09 3.32
N ASP A 226 15.49 -3.48 4.21
CA ASP A 226 14.07 -3.22 4.07
C ASP A 226 13.72 -1.97 4.89
N GLY A 227 12.90 -1.07 4.35
CA GLY A 227 12.51 0.16 5.08
C GLY A 227 11.75 -0.19 6.36
N ILE A 228 10.69 -1.01 6.23
CA ILE A 228 9.94 -1.57 7.36
C ILE A 228 9.84 -3.08 7.20
N PHE A 229 10.32 -3.84 8.18
CA PHE A 229 10.31 -5.30 8.18
C PHE A 229 9.54 -5.87 9.36
N TYR A 230 8.58 -6.74 9.07
CA TYR A 230 7.78 -7.50 10.03
C TYR A 230 8.08 -8.99 9.90
N TRP A 231 8.44 -9.63 11.02
CA TRP A 231 8.75 -11.05 11.08
C TRP A 231 7.97 -11.74 12.20
N GLY A 232 7.11 -12.70 11.88
CA GLY A 232 6.29 -13.44 12.85
C GLY A 232 5.52 -12.53 13.81
N SER A 233 5.09 -11.37 13.34
CA SER A 233 4.51 -10.31 14.17
C SER A 233 3.04 -10.09 13.79
N GLU A 234 2.23 -9.66 14.74
CA GLU A 234 0.78 -9.59 14.56
C GLU A 234 0.13 -8.30 15.05
N SER A 235 -1.08 -8.04 14.53
CA SER A 235 -1.95 -6.96 14.98
C SER A 235 -1.25 -5.60 14.98
N SER A 236 -0.82 -5.11 13.81
CA SER A 236 -0.07 -3.85 13.71
C SER A 236 -0.59 -2.94 12.61
N LEU A 237 -0.37 -1.63 12.78
CA LEU A 237 -0.75 -0.59 11.82
C LEU A 237 0.50 0.12 11.30
N ILE A 238 0.73 0.06 9.99
CA ILE A 238 1.78 0.76 9.28
C ILE A 238 1.12 1.83 8.42
N CYS A 239 1.17 3.10 8.83
CA CYS A 239 0.44 4.14 8.13
C CYS A 239 1.16 5.48 7.97
N ASN A 240 0.85 6.17 6.86
CA ASN A 240 1.36 7.52 6.56
C ASN A 240 2.90 7.63 6.61
N ASN A 241 3.63 6.54 6.36
CA ASN A 241 5.09 6.59 6.29
C ASN A 241 5.54 7.00 4.89
N SER A 242 6.66 7.71 4.82
CA SER A 242 7.33 8.07 3.56
C SER A 242 8.62 7.26 3.46
N ILE A 243 8.69 6.34 2.50
CA ILE A 243 9.83 5.45 2.28
C ILE A 243 10.39 5.74 0.90
N ASP A 244 11.62 6.26 0.86
CA ASP A 244 12.25 6.70 -0.37
C ASP A 244 13.67 6.15 -0.53
N SER A 245 13.99 5.71 -1.75
CA SER A 245 15.35 5.36 -2.18
C SER A 245 16.01 4.20 -1.40
N ILE A 246 15.22 3.28 -0.84
CA ILE A 246 15.72 2.09 -0.13
C ILE A 246 16.26 1.05 -1.12
N LYS A 247 17.47 0.52 -0.88
CA LYS A 247 18.11 -0.54 -1.70
C LYS A 247 17.69 -1.97 -1.33
N GLY A 248 16.39 -2.11 -1.15
CA GLY A 248 15.70 -3.35 -0.81
C GLY A 248 14.19 -3.13 -0.87
N LEU A 249 13.44 -3.80 0.01
CA LEU A 249 11.97 -3.75 -0.01
C LEU A 249 11.49 -2.51 0.75
N GLY A 250 10.50 -1.78 0.22
CA GLY A 250 9.90 -0.67 0.94
C GLY A 250 9.26 -1.13 2.26
N ILE A 251 8.31 -2.07 2.17
CA ILE A 251 7.68 -2.72 3.32
C ILE A 251 7.63 -4.23 3.10
N HIS A 252 8.07 -5.00 4.09
CA HIS A 252 8.11 -6.45 4.03
C HIS A 252 7.44 -7.08 5.25
N VAL A 253 6.37 -7.84 5.00
CA VAL A 253 5.64 -8.63 5.99
C VAL A 253 5.91 -10.11 5.72
N TYR A 254 6.50 -10.79 6.70
CA TYR A 254 7.11 -12.10 6.50
C TYR A 254 6.81 -13.10 7.62
N ASN A 255 6.83 -14.39 7.25
CA ASN A 255 6.91 -15.57 8.13
C ASN A 255 5.88 -15.59 9.26
N GLY A 256 4.64 -15.93 8.92
CA GLY A 256 3.58 -16.10 9.92
C GLY A 256 3.01 -14.80 10.48
N SER A 257 3.40 -13.65 9.90
CA SER A 257 2.87 -12.36 10.34
C SER A 257 1.37 -12.24 10.00
N SER A 258 0.57 -11.67 10.89
CA SER A 258 -0.88 -11.66 10.71
C SER A 258 -1.60 -10.40 11.21
N HIS A 259 -2.78 -10.10 10.67
CA HIS A 259 -3.59 -8.94 11.10
C HIS A 259 -2.82 -7.61 11.01
N ILE A 260 -2.09 -7.41 9.91
CA ILE A 260 -1.34 -6.18 9.66
C ILE A 260 -2.09 -5.33 8.62
N ILE A 261 -2.22 -4.05 8.93
CA ILE A 261 -2.80 -3.05 8.03
C ILE A 261 -1.68 -2.11 7.57
N ILE A 262 -1.46 -2.06 6.26
CA ILE A 262 -0.50 -1.18 5.59
C ILE A 262 -1.29 -0.15 4.78
N LYS A 263 -1.37 1.09 5.26
CA LYS A 263 -2.22 2.10 4.61
C LYS A 263 -1.60 3.48 4.43
N ASN A 264 -1.98 4.18 3.37
CA ASN A 264 -1.59 5.58 3.15
C ASN A 264 -0.06 5.82 3.14
N ASN A 265 0.77 4.81 2.86
CA ASN A 265 2.21 5.00 2.78
C ASN A 265 2.61 5.45 1.38
N SER A 266 3.67 6.27 1.30
CA SER A 266 4.34 6.65 0.06
C SER A 266 5.64 5.87 -0.06
N ILE A 267 5.78 5.04 -1.09
CA ILE A 267 6.94 4.16 -1.31
C ILE A 267 7.50 4.47 -2.70
N THR A 268 8.72 5.02 -2.74
CA THR A 268 9.33 5.52 -3.97
C THR A 268 10.78 5.09 -4.14
N GLU A 269 11.19 4.86 -5.39
CA GLU A 269 12.59 4.57 -5.76
C GLU A 269 13.24 3.39 -4.98
N CYS A 270 12.42 2.47 -4.47
CA CYS A 270 12.85 1.24 -3.82
C CYS A 270 13.07 0.11 -4.84
N ASP A 271 13.84 -0.92 -4.49
CA ASP A 271 14.05 -2.07 -5.38
C ASP A 271 12.75 -2.86 -5.58
N GLU A 272 11.91 -2.96 -4.54
CA GLU A 272 10.55 -3.48 -4.58
C GLU A 272 9.63 -2.68 -3.65
N GLY A 273 8.33 -2.60 -3.95
CA GLY A 273 7.38 -1.84 -3.15
C GLY A 273 6.98 -2.52 -1.83
N ILE A 274 5.89 -3.29 -1.87
CA ILE A 274 5.34 -3.99 -0.69
C ILE A 274 5.37 -5.51 -0.93
N VAL A 275 5.94 -6.25 0.02
CA VAL A 275 6.00 -7.71 -0.03
C VAL A 275 5.29 -8.33 1.16
N VAL A 276 4.35 -9.23 0.89
CA VAL A 276 3.71 -10.09 1.88
C VAL A 276 4.05 -11.53 1.54
N SER A 277 4.85 -12.21 2.36
CA SER A 277 5.28 -13.56 1.99
C SER A 277 5.45 -14.54 3.16
N THR A 278 5.33 -15.83 2.84
CA THR A 278 5.54 -16.97 3.75
C THR A 278 4.56 -16.99 4.93
N GLU A 279 3.48 -17.76 4.79
CA GLU A 279 2.52 -18.10 5.85
C GLU A 279 1.86 -16.87 6.50
N CYS A 280 1.81 -15.72 5.81
CA CYS A 280 1.13 -14.54 6.34
C CYS A 280 -0.39 -14.64 6.15
N GLU A 281 -1.16 -14.08 7.09
CA GLU A 281 -2.64 -14.14 7.07
C GLU A 281 -3.31 -12.83 7.49
N ASN A 282 -4.47 -12.52 6.92
CA ASN A 282 -5.29 -11.36 7.32
C ASN A 282 -4.54 -10.03 7.13
N ILE A 283 -3.96 -9.83 5.95
CA ILE A 283 -3.19 -8.62 5.61
C ILE A 283 -4.03 -7.69 4.76
N ILE A 284 -4.03 -6.39 5.09
CA ILE A 284 -4.71 -5.36 4.31
C ILE A 284 -3.67 -4.34 3.84
N VAL A 285 -3.58 -4.14 2.53
CA VAL A 285 -2.72 -3.15 1.87
C VAL A 285 -3.63 -2.15 1.16
N GLU A 286 -3.80 -0.97 1.73
CA GLU A 286 -4.84 -0.02 1.33
C GLU A 286 -4.31 1.39 1.03
N ASN A 287 -4.72 1.99 -0.08
CA ASN A 287 -4.46 3.40 -0.38
C ASN A 287 -2.97 3.81 -0.29
N ASN A 288 -2.06 2.90 -0.66
CA ASN A 288 -0.64 3.22 -0.73
C ASN A 288 -0.30 3.80 -2.12
N TYR A 289 0.66 4.72 -2.13
CA TYR A 289 1.25 5.28 -3.34
C TYR A 289 2.63 4.63 -3.57
N ILE A 290 2.72 3.78 -4.59
CA ILE A 290 3.93 3.00 -4.90
C ILE A 290 4.41 3.43 -6.28
N PHE A 291 5.56 4.08 -6.36
CA PHE A 291 5.98 4.74 -7.61
C PHE A 291 7.47 4.61 -7.88
N ASP A 292 7.81 4.38 -9.15
CA ASP A 292 9.19 4.25 -9.66
C ASP A 292 9.96 3.10 -9.01
N ILE A 293 9.26 1.98 -8.81
CA ILE A 293 9.87 0.70 -8.43
C ILE A 293 10.49 0.10 -9.69
N VAL A 294 11.79 0.27 -9.92
CA VAL A 294 12.37 0.08 -11.27
C VAL A 294 12.62 -1.40 -11.61
N ASP A 295 13.12 -2.17 -10.65
CA ASP A 295 13.70 -3.49 -10.90
C ASP A 295 12.80 -4.64 -10.46
N ASN A 296 11.64 -4.36 -9.87
CA ASN A 296 10.74 -5.39 -9.37
C ASN A 296 9.26 -4.99 -9.33
N ASP A 297 8.45 -5.80 -8.63
CA ASP A 297 7.00 -5.64 -8.53
C ASP A 297 6.59 -4.48 -7.60
N GLY A 298 5.45 -3.85 -7.89
CA GLY A 298 4.88 -2.85 -7.00
C GLY A 298 4.40 -3.48 -5.70
N ILE A 299 3.61 -4.55 -5.80
CA ILE A 299 3.16 -5.37 -4.67
C ILE A 299 3.33 -6.85 -5.01
N ARG A 300 3.98 -7.63 -4.14
CA ARG A 300 4.03 -9.08 -4.24
C ARG A 300 3.37 -9.76 -3.04
N VAL A 301 2.54 -10.76 -3.30
CA VAL A 301 1.95 -11.64 -2.29
C VAL A 301 2.28 -13.10 -2.60
N GLY A 302 3.03 -13.74 -1.71
CA GLY A 302 3.51 -15.11 -1.89
C GLY A 302 3.14 -16.04 -0.73
N GLN A 303 2.67 -17.25 -1.02
CA GLN A 303 2.50 -18.33 -0.01
C GLN A 303 1.73 -17.89 1.24
N SER A 304 0.68 -17.09 1.05
CA SER A 304 -0.07 -16.43 2.12
C SER A 304 -1.58 -16.64 1.95
N LYS A 305 -2.40 -16.12 2.87
CA LYS A 305 -3.86 -16.27 2.82
C LYS A 305 -4.62 -15.02 3.28
N ASN A 306 -5.82 -14.81 2.73
CA ASN A 306 -6.73 -13.74 3.13
C ASN A 306 -6.07 -12.36 3.09
N VAL A 307 -5.63 -11.97 1.89
CA VAL A 307 -4.94 -10.70 1.63
C VAL A 307 -5.84 -9.77 0.83
N GLN A 308 -5.92 -8.51 1.23
CA GLN A 308 -6.73 -7.49 0.57
C GLN A 308 -5.84 -6.36 0.06
N LEU A 309 -5.81 -6.16 -1.26
CA LEU A 309 -5.08 -5.10 -1.96
C LEU A 309 -6.10 -4.09 -2.50
N LEU A 310 -6.20 -2.97 -1.82
CA LEU A 310 -7.35 -2.06 -1.90
C LEU A 310 -6.91 -0.65 -2.29
N SER A 311 -7.47 -0.08 -3.37
CA SER A 311 -7.31 1.35 -3.67
C SER A 311 -5.86 1.85 -3.78
N ASN A 312 -4.89 0.99 -4.09
CA ASN A 312 -3.49 1.41 -4.23
C ASN A 312 -3.25 2.04 -5.59
N THR A 313 -2.33 3.01 -5.64
CA THR A 313 -1.82 3.59 -6.88
C THR A 313 -0.41 3.07 -7.12
N ILE A 314 -0.22 2.34 -8.22
CA ILE A 314 0.99 1.57 -8.49
C ILE A 314 1.57 1.94 -9.85
N TYR A 315 2.84 2.35 -9.84
CA TYR A 315 3.68 2.43 -11.01
C TYR A 315 5.00 1.71 -10.76
N SER A 316 5.19 0.57 -11.43
CA SER A 316 6.35 -0.30 -11.26
C SER A 316 7.02 -0.65 -12.61
N GLY A 317 8.20 -1.22 -12.49
CA GLY A 317 9.04 -1.69 -13.57
C GLY A 317 8.52 -3.00 -14.12
N ILE A 318 8.41 -4.03 -13.28
CA ILE A 318 8.01 -5.39 -13.68
C ILE A 318 6.49 -5.53 -13.62
N ASN A 319 5.93 -6.18 -12.59
CA ASN A 319 4.48 -6.31 -12.45
C ASN A 319 3.94 -5.23 -11.50
N GLY A 320 2.70 -4.81 -11.73
CA GLY A 320 2.00 -3.94 -10.77
C GLY A 320 1.75 -4.70 -9.48
N ILE A 321 1.08 -5.85 -9.62
CA ILE A 321 0.75 -6.77 -8.54
C ILE A 321 1.08 -8.20 -8.98
N GLU A 322 1.82 -8.94 -8.17
CA GLU A 322 2.09 -10.36 -8.36
C GLU A 322 1.54 -11.20 -7.20
N ILE A 323 0.76 -12.23 -7.50
CA ILE A 323 0.20 -13.19 -6.54
C ILE A 323 0.72 -14.58 -6.87
N ILE A 324 1.38 -15.25 -5.92
CA ILE A 324 1.97 -16.57 -6.12
C ILE A 324 1.57 -17.51 -4.98
N GLN A 325 1.07 -18.70 -5.30
CA GLN A 325 0.79 -19.75 -4.32
C GLN A 325 -0.05 -19.26 -3.11
N THR A 326 -1.01 -18.38 -3.36
CA THR A 326 -1.77 -17.67 -2.31
C THR A 326 -3.27 -18.00 -2.41
N GLU A 327 -3.96 -17.98 -1.28
CA GLU A 327 -5.41 -18.25 -1.19
C GLU A 327 -6.18 -17.01 -0.74
N ASP A 328 -7.40 -16.84 -1.26
CA ASP A 328 -8.36 -15.82 -0.81
C ASP A 328 -7.80 -14.38 -0.92
N VAL A 329 -7.54 -13.91 -2.15
CA VAL A 329 -7.00 -12.55 -2.40
C VAL A 329 -8.04 -11.66 -3.05
N LYS A 330 -8.20 -10.45 -2.51
CA LYS A 330 -9.01 -9.38 -3.11
C LYS A 330 -8.10 -8.31 -3.68
N ILE A 331 -8.21 -8.03 -4.98
CA ILE A 331 -7.47 -6.97 -5.67
C ILE A 331 -8.50 -5.98 -6.19
N TRP A 332 -8.86 -4.99 -5.37
CA TRP A 332 -10.00 -4.11 -5.62
C TRP A 332 -9.58 -2.65 -5.77
N ASN A 333 -10.12 -1.98 -6.79
CA ASN A 333 -10.00 -0.54 -7.01
C ASN A 333 -8.55 -0.01 -7.11
N ASN A 334 -7.60 -0.83 -7.52
CA ASN A 334 -6.23 -0.36 -7.69
C ASN A 334 -6.09 0.36 -9.04
N THR A 335 -5.28 1.41 -9.07
CA THR A 335 -4.83 2.06 -10.30
C THR A 335 -3.42 1.59 -10.62
N ILE A 336 -3.25 0.89 -11.74
CA ILE A 336 -2.02 0.17 -12.06
C ILE A 336 -1.52 0.57 -13.44
N SER A 337 -0.23 0.91 -13.50
CA SER A 337 0.54 1.07 -14.73
C SER A 337 1.93 0.46 -14.56
N THR A 338 2.52 -0.09 -15.62
CA THR A 338 3.82 -0.79 -15.55
C THR A 338 4.69 -0.48 -16.76
N SER A 339 5.99 -0.77 -16.67
CA SER A 339 6.93 -0.52 -17.77
C SER A 339 7.34 -1.75 -18.57
N TYR A 340 7.38 -2.95 -17.97
CA TYR A 340 8.00 -4.13 -18.59
C TYR A 340 7.17 -5.41 -18.58
N CYS A 341 6.27 -5.64 -17.61
CA CYS A 341 5.48 -6.86 -17.53
C CYS A 341 3.98 -6.59 -17.24
N ASP A 342 3.34 -7.49 -16.48
CA ASP A 342 1.89 -7.58 -16.34
C ASP A 342 1.38 -6.57 -15.33
N ALA A 343 0.16 -6.05 -15.50
CA ALA A 343 -0.43 -5.22 -14.44
C ALA A 343 -0.75 -6.07 -13.21
N ILE A 344 -1.43 -7.20 -13.42
CA ILE A 344 -1.74 -8.18 -12.37
C ILE A 344 -1.36 -9.57 -12.88
N ARG A 345 -0.45 -10.23 -12.17
CA ARG A 345 -0.03 -11.61 -12.42
C ARG A 345 -0.49 -12.52 -11.28
N VAL A 346 -1.13 -13.64 -11.61
CA VAL A 346 -1.66 -14.61 -10.63
C VAL A 346 -1.19 -16.01 -11.01
N ASP A 347 -0.30 -16.58 -10.21
CA ASP A 347 0.30 -17.89 -10.42
C ASP A 347 -0.07 -18.87 -9.31
N ALA A 348 -0.58 -20.05 -9.69
CA ALA A 348 -0.87 -21.17 -8.78
C ALA A 348 -1.65 -20.77 -7.50
N SER A 349 -2.64 -19.89 -7.64
CA SER A 349 -3.40 -19.28 -6.54
C SER A 349 -4.91 -19.52 -6.69
N THR A 350 -5.68 -19.45 -5.60
CA THR A 350 -7.13 -19.74 -5.62
C THR A 350 -7.95 -18.74 -4.81
N GLY A 351 -9.23 -18.57 -5.15
CA GLY A 351 -10.10 -17.64 -4.44
C GLY A 351 -9.71 -16.18 -4.71
N ILE A 352 -9.52 -15.85 -5.99
CA ILE A 352 -9.00 -14.54 -6.41
C ILE A 352 -10.13 -13.67 -6.95
N ASP A 353 -10.33 -12.50 -6.35
CA ASP A 353 -11.31 -11.50 -6.80
C ASP A 353 -10.58 -10.25 -7.30
N VAL A 354 -10.56 -10.02 -8.62
CA VAL A 354 -10.01 -8.83 -9.27
C VAL A 354 -11.15 -7.93 -9.72
N VAL A 355 -11.43 -6.86 -8.96
CA VAL A 355 -12.66 -6.08 -9.12
C VAL A 355 -12.41 -4.58 -9.22
N SER A 356 -13.01 -3.94 -10.22
CA SER A 356 -13.00 -2.48 -10.38
C SER A 356 -11.61 -1.83 -10.45
N ASN A 357 -10.58 -2.53 -10.94
CA ASN A 357 -9.26 -1.94 -11.11
C ASN A 357 -9.19 -1.10 -12.39
N ALA A 358 -8.41 -0.02 -12.34
CA ALA A 358 -8.06 0.81 -13.49
C ALA A 358 -6.64 0.46 -13.95
N ILE A 359 -6.55 -0.28 -15.05
CA ILE A 359 -5.29 -0.80 -15.60
C ILE A 359 -4.99 -0.09 -16.90
N HIS A 360 -3.83 0.56 -17.00
CA HIS A 360 -3.46 1.26 -18.22
C HIS A 360 -1.96 1.35 -18.48
N ASP A 361 -1.62 1.54 -19.76
CA ASP A 361 -0.24 1.72 -20.21
C ASP A 361 0.66 0.55 -19.76
N ILE A 362 0.27 -0.67 -20.14
CA ILE A 362 0.93 -1.93 -19.77
C ILE A 362 1.65 -2.51 -20.99
N SER A 363 2.87 -3.02 -20.81
CA SER A 363 3.64 -3.59 -21.91
C SER A 363 3.20 -5.01 -22.29
N ASP A 364 2.84 -5.84 -21.31
CA ASP A 364 2.48 -7.25 -21.54
C ASP A 364 0.98 -7.48 -21.35
N PHE A 365 0.56 -8.16 -20.28
CA PHE A 365 -0.84 -8.49 -20.03
C PHE A 365 -1.48 -7.55 -18.99
N GLY A 366 -2.75 -7.18 -19.20
CA GLY A 366 -3.50 -6.42 -18.19
C GLY A 366 -3.72 -7.24 -16.93
N ILE A 367 -4.38 -8.39 -17.08
CA ILE A 367 -4.56 -9.40 -16.03
C ILE A 367 -4.16 -10.75 -16.61
N HIS A 368 -3.19 -11.42 -15.99
CA HIS A 368 -2.66 -12.70 -16.44
C HIS A 368 -2.75 -13.72 -15.31
N VAL A 369 -3.38 -14.85 -15.60
CA VAL A 369 -3.70 -15.89 -14.62
C VAL A 369 -3.26 -17.22 -15.16
N GLU A 370 -2.36 -17.89 -14.42
CA GLU A 370 -1.81 -19.17 -14.79
C GLU A 370 -1.98 -20.21 -13.68
N SER A 371 -2.92 -21.13 -13.88
CA SER A 371 -3.03 -22.37 -13.13
C SER A 371 -2.08 -23.42 -13.71
N ARG A 372 -0.78 -23.35 -13.40
CA ARG A 372 0.11 -24.50 -13.62
C ARG A 372 -0.01 -25.47 -12.44
N PRO A 373 -0.57 -26.69 -12.62
CA PRO A 373 -0.02 -27.81 -11.89
C PRO A 373 1.43 -27.95 -12.33
N ASN A 374 2.35 -28.13 -11.38
CA ASN A 374 3.66 -28.69 -11.68
C ASN A 374 3.50 -29.79 -12.74
N GLN A 375 4.31 -29.72 -13.80
CA GLN A 375 4.32 -30.69 -14.90
C GLN A 375 4.06 -32.11 -14.36
N PHE A 376 3.12 -32.84 -14.96
CA PHE A 376 2.83 -34.27 -14.75
C PHE A 376 1.62 -34.74 -13.93
N THR A 377 0.52 -33.99 -13.76
CA THR A 377 -0.80 -34.64 -13.51
C THR A 377 -1.98 -33.88 -14.14
N PHE A 378 -2.54 -34.43 -15.22
CA PHE A 378 -3.86 -34.07 -15.74
C PHE A 378 -4.96 -34.79 -14.93
N GLN A 379 -5.00 -34.67 -13.61
CA GLN A 379 -6.16 -35.07 -12.78
C GLN A 379 -6.16 -34.22 -11.49
N ASP A 380 -7.21 -33.41 -11.31
CA ASP A 380 -7.63 -32.75 -10.07
C ASP A 380 -6.66 -31.78 -9.38
N THR A 381 -6.16 -30.77 -10.10
CA THR A 381 -5.64 -29.56 -9.44
C THR A 381 -6.65 -28.42 -9.54
N LYS A 382 -6.99 -27.89 -8.36
CA LYS A 382 -7.92 -26.79 -8.12
C LYS A 382 -7.36 -25.49 -8.72
N GLY A 383 -7.51 -25.27 -10.04
CA GLY A 383 -7.67 -23.91 -10.56
C GLY A 383 -8.99 -23.40 -9.97
N GLY A 384 -8.88 -22.55 -8.95
CA GLY A 384 -9.94 -22.33 -7.98
C GLY A 384 -10.55 -20.95 -8.12
N HIS A 385 -11.76 -20.87 -8.68
CA HIS A 385 -12.69 -19.74 -8.59
C HIS A 385 -12.00 -18.36 -8.64
N ILE A 386 -11.85 -17.85 -9.86
CA ILE A 386 -11.42 -16.48 -10.10
C ILE A 386 -12.58 -15.63 -10.59
N ARG A 387 -12.71 -14.43 -10.03
CA ARG A 387 -13.69 -13.42 -10.46
C ARG A 387 -12.97 -12.18 -10.93
N ILE A 388 -13.18 -11.82 -12.19
CA ILE A 388 -12.62 -10.62 -12.82
C ILE A 388 -13.81 -9.75 -13.24
N VAL A 389 -14.14 -8.74 -12.42
CA VAL A 389 -15.40 -8.01 -12.55
C VAL A 389 -15.21 -6.50 -12.61
N GLY A 390 -15.80 -5.84 -13.61
CA GLY A 390 -15.90 -4.38 -13.62
C GLY A 390 -14.58 -3.63 -13.79
N ASN A 391 -13.52 -4.29 -14.27
CA ASN A 391 -12.22 -3.64 -14.47
C ASN A 391 -12.22 -2.78 -15.74
N ILE A 392 -11.50 -1.67 -15.70
CA ILE A 392 -11.24 -0.79 -16.85
C ILE A 392 -9.80 -1.03 -17.28
N ILE A 393 -9.62 -1.63 -18.46
CA ILE A 393 -8.33 -2.08 -18.98
C ILE A 393 -8.10 -1.40 -20.33
N ARG A 394 -7.04 -0.60 -20.46
CA ARG A 394 -6.77 0.16 -21.70
C ARG A 394 -5.31 0.25 -22.04
N THR A 395 -4.96 0.29 -23.32
CA THR A 395 -3.58 0.49 -23.80
C THR A 395 -2.65 -0.60 -23.22
N ILE A 396 -2.87 -1.82 -23.69
CA ILE A 396 -2.18 -3.04 -23.25
C ILE A 396 -1.38 -3.60 -24.42
N GLY A 397 -0.11 -3.96 -24.23
CA GLY A 397 0.74 -4.42 -25.33
C GLY A 397 0.44 -5.83 -25.83
N ILE A 398 -0.13 -6.73 -25.01
CA ILE A 398 -0.52 -8.09 -25.40
C ILE A 398 -2.03 -8.28 -25.26
N SER A 399 -2.51 -8.90 -24.18
CA SER A 399 -3.94 -9.16 -23.99
C SER A 399 -4.47 -8.49 -22.72
N GLY A 400 -5.70 -7.98 -22.80
CA GLY A 400 -6.33 -7.30 -21.66
C GLY A 400 -6.52 -8.26 -20.48
N ILE A 401 -7.11 -9.43 -20.74
CA ILE A 401 -7.22 -10.54 -19.78
C ILE A 401 -6.73 -11.82 -20.45
N ASP A 402 -5.80 -12.52 -19.83
CA ASP A 402 -5.31 -13.85 -20.24
C ASP A 402 -5.51 -14.87 -19.12
N LEU A 403 -6.22 -15.96 -19.42
CA LEU A 403 -6.44 -17.09 -18.53
C LEU A 403 -5.88 -18.38 -19.15
N ALA A 404 -5.05 -19.08 -18.40
CA ALA A 404 -4.44 -20.34 -18.81
C ALA A 404 -4.66 -21.45 -17.77
N GLY A 405 -5.41 -22.49 -18.15
CA GLY A 405 -5.62 -23.68 -17.31
C GLY A 405 -6.66 -23.51 -16.19
N GLU A 406 -7.52 -22.48 -16.28
CA GLU A 406 -8.46 -22.14 -15.21
C GLU A 406 -9.76 -22.97 -15.22
N ASN A 407 -10.38 -23.08 -14.05
CA ASN A 407 -11.71 -23.68 -13.88
C ASN A 407 -12.61 -22.75 -13.03
N ASN A 408 -13.90 -22.66 -13.37
CA ASN A 408 -14.88 -21.87 -12.63
C ASN A 408 -14.56 -20.37 -12.59
N SER A 409 -14.25 -19.80 -13.77
CA SER A 409 -13.91 -18.38 -13.92
C SER A 409 -15.12 -17.53 -14.28
N TYR A 410 -15.26 -16.37 -13.62
CA TYR A 410 -16.30 -15.37 -13.90
C TYR A 410 -15.63 -14.08 -14.40
N ILE A 411 -15.80 -13.78 -15.68
CA ILE A 411 -15.28 -12.56 -16.31
C ILE A 411 -16.48 -11.72 -16.70
N GLU A 412 -16.78 -10.70 -15.90
CA GLU A 412 -18.04 -9.98 -16.03
C GLU A 412 -17.87 -8.46 -16.05
N TYR A 413 -18.58 -7.79 -16.95
CA TYR A 413 -18.70 -6.32 -16.96
C TYR A 413 -17.38 -5.55 -17.06
N ASN A 414 -16.32 -6.16 -17.62
CA ASN A 414 -15.05 -5.47 -17.83
C ASN A 414 -15.13 -4.60 -19.09
N SER A 415 -14.49 -3.44 -19.05
CA SER A 415 -14.28 -2.57 -20.21
C SER A 415 -12.83 -2.68 -20.65
N ILE A 416 -12.60 -3.30 -21.81
CA ILE A 416 -11.27 -3.62 -22.33
C ILE A 416 -11.10 -2.91 -23.67
N ASP A 417 -10.09 -2.06 -23.79
CA ASP A 417 -9.83 -1.28 -24.99
C ASP A 417 -8.35 -1.29 -25.36
N ASP A 418 -8.05 -1.13 -26.66
CA ASP A 418 -6.69 -0.87 -27.15
C ASP A 418 -5.66 -1.93 -26.68
N CYS A 419 -5.90 -3.18 -27.08
CA CYS A 419 -5.04 -4.32 -26.78
C CYS A 419 -4.21 -4.73 -28.00
N GLY A 420 -2.91 -4.93 -27.81
CA GLY A 420 -1.96 -5.27 -28.87
C GLY A 420 -2.08 -6.68 -29.45
N GLN A 421 -2.92 -7.54 -28.86
CA GLN A 421 -3.41 -8.81 -29.39
C GLN A 421 -4.91 -8.99 -29.13
N SER A 422 -5.28 -9.73 -28.08
CA SER A 422 -6.67 -10.09 -27.78
C SER A 422 -7.23 -9.29 -26.61
N GLY A 423 -8.53 -8.96 -26.63
CA GLY A 423 -9.17 -8.35 -25.46
C GLY A 423 -9.23 -9.34 -24.30
N ILE A 424 -9.82 -10.51 -24.55
CA ILE A 424 -9.82 -11.66 -23.64
C ILE A 424 -9.24 -12.86 -24.36
N ARG A 425 -8.29 -13.54 -23.71
CA ARG A 425 -7.73 -14.81 -24.15
C ARG A 425 -7.97 -15.87 -23.07
N MET A 426 -8.55 -16.99 -23.48
CA MET A 426 -8.78 -18.16 -22.65
C MET A 426 -8.15 -19.39 -23.30
N TYR A 427 -7.28 -20.08 -22.57
CA TYR A 427 -6.60 -21.26 -23.05
C TYR A 427 -6.72 -22.40 -22.05
N SER A 428 -7.19 -23.57 -22.49
CA SER A 428 -7.39 -24.74 -21.63
C SER A 428 -8.28 -24.47 -20.41
N CYS A 429 -9.27 -23.59 -20.55
CA CYS A 429 -10.17 -23.22 -19.46
C CYS A 429 -11.45 -24.08 -19.46
N THR A 430 -12.03 -24.35 -18.30
CA THR A 430 -13.27 -25.12 -18.19
C THR A 430 -14.28 -24.45 -17.26
N PHE A 431 -15.58 -24.65 -17.52
CA PHE A 431 -16.69 -24.15 -16.69
C PHE A 431 -16.56 -22.66 -16.35
N GLY A 432 -17.01 -21.76 -17.22
CA GLY A 432 -16.84 -20.32 -16.98
C GLY A 432 -18.00 -19.48 -17.51
N ILE A 433 -18.08 -18.24 -17.03
CA ILE A 433 -19.05 -17.25 -17.49
C ILE A 433 -18.30 -16.02 -17.99
N LEU A 434 -18.52 -15.66 -19.25
CA LEU A 434 -18.13 -14.41 -19.86
C LEU A 434 -19.41 -13.61 -20.12
N LYS A 435 -19.63 -12.56 -19.34
CA LYS A 435 -20.89 -11.81 -19.40
C LYS A 435 -20.69 -10.30 -19.36
N GLY A 436 -21.39 -9.56 -20.22
CA GLY A 436 -21.47 -8.10 -20.03
C GLY A 436 -20.18 -7.35 -20.34
N ASN A 437 -19.15 -8.00 -20.87
CA ASN A 437 -17.86 -7.35 -21.13
C ASN A 437 -17.95 -6.51 -22.40
N HIS A 438 -17.36 -5.32 -22.36
CA HIS A 438 -17.22 -4.44 -23.50
C HIS A 438 -15.77 -4.46 -23.97
N ILE A 439 -15.54 -4.96 -25.18
CA ILE A 439 -14.20 -5.21 -25.71
C ILE A 439 -14.05 -4.49 -27.03
N SER A 440 -13.09 -3.58 -27.10
CA SER A 440 -12.85 -2.77 -28.28
C SER A 440 -11.39 -2.61 -28.69
N ASN A 441 -11.18 -2.28 -29.96
CA ASN A 441 -9.88 -1.87 -30.51
C ASN A 441 -8.72 -2.85 -30.26
N CYS A 442 -9.00 -4.16 -30.24
CA CYS A 442 -7.96 -5.19 -30.15
C CYS A 442 -7.37 -5.48 -31.55
N THR A 443 -6.05 -5.66 -31.66
CA THR A 443 -5.39 -5.83 -32.96
C THR A 443 -5.63 -7.20 -33.61
N GLU A 444 -5.92 -8.24 -32.82
CA GLU A 444 -6.14 -9.61 -33.32
C GLU A 444 -7.58 -10.09 -33.13
N TYR A 445 -8.05 -10.21 -31.88
CA TYR A 445 -9.38 -10.73 -31.55
C TYR A 445 -9.99 -9.99 -30.35
N GLY A 446 -11.30 -9.79 -30.33
CA GLY A 446 -11.98 -9.42 -29.08
C GLY A 446 -11.92 -10.57 -28.07
N LEU A 447 -12.23 -11.80 -28.52
CA LEU A 447 -12.12 -13.03 -27.75
C LEU A 447 -11.35 -14.10 -28.51
N TYR A 448 -10.30 -14.64 -27.90
CA TYR A 448 -9.65 -15.88 -28.31
C TYR A 448 -9.93 -16.99 -27.29
N MET A 449 -10.54 -18.09 -27.74
CA MET A 449 -10.83 -19.27 -26.92
C MET A 449 -10.19 -20.52 -27.53
N GLY A 450 -9.21 -21.10 -26.84
CA GLY A 450 -8.46 -22.28 -27.27
C GLY A 450 -8.56 -23.43 -26.28
N TYR A 451 -8.77 -24.66 -26.77
CA TYR A 451 -8.78 -25.89 -25.94
C TYR A 451 -9.67 -25.83 -24.69
N SER A 452 -10.72 -25.01 -24.73
CA SER A 452 -11.57 -24.73 -23.58
C SER A 452 -12.91 -25.44 -23.71
N SER A 453 -13.63 -25.65 -22.60
CA SER A 453 -14.97 -26.24 -22.66
C SER A 453 -15.95 -25.73 -21.61
N HIS A 454 -17.24 -25.91 -21.85
CA HIS A 454 -18.30 -25.55 -20.90
C HIS A 454 -18.29 -24.05 -20.52
N ILE A 455 -18.02 -23.16 -21.49
CA ILE A 455 -18.00 -21.71 -21.28
C ILE A 455 -19.33 -21.11 -21.73
N SER A 456 -19.96 -20.31 -20.87
CA SER A 456 -21.16 -19.53 -21.21
C SER A 456 -20.75 -18.09 -21.55
N ILE A 457 -21.11 -17.63 -22.75
CA ILE A 457 -20.68 -16.37 -23.35
C ILE A 457 -21.92 -15.62 -23.83
N PHE A 458 -22.36 -14.60 -23.10
CA PHE A 458 -23.59 -13.87 -23.43
C PHE A 458 -23.53 -12.43 -22.93
N GLU A 459 -24.29 -11.54 -23.57
CA GLU A 459 -24.36 -10.11 -23.26
C GLU A 459 -23.01 -9.37 -23.32
N ASN A 460 -22.03 -9.89 -24.06
CA ASN A 460 -20.78 -9.16 -24.31
C ASN A 460 -20.90 -8.28 -25.56
N ALA A 461 -20.06 -7.27 -25.67
CA ALA A 461 -19.91 -6.43 -26.85
C ALA A 461 -18.50 -6.58 -27.43
N PHE A 462 -18.39 -7.13 -28.64
CA PHE A 462 -17.13 -7.24 -29.38
C PHE A 462 -17.11 -6.22 -30.51
N ILE A 463 -16.23 -5.22 -30.41
CA ILE A 463 -16.20 -4.10 -31.34
C ILE A 463 -14.76 -3.92 -31.84
N SER A 464 -14.47 -4.35 -33.06
CA SER A 464 -13.13 -4.18 -33.61
C SER A 464 -13.15 -3.45 -34.94
N ALA A 465 -12.06 -2.74 -35.22
CA ALA A 465 -11.79 -2.17 -36.55
C ALA A 465 -11.29 -3.23 -37.55
N ASN A 466 -10.93 -4.43 -37.08
CA ASN A 466 -10.62 -5.57 -37.93
C ASN A 466 -11.80 -6.57 -37.93
N ASP A 467 -11.99 -7.30 -39.04
CA ASP A 467 -13.06 -8.30 -39.22
C ASP A 467 -12.86 -9.57 -38.35
N ARG A 468 -12.17 -9.45 -37.21
CA ARG A 468 -11.75 -10.56 -36.35
C ARG A 468 -12.23 -10.32 -34.92
N LEU A 469 -13.51 -10.54 -34.67
CA LEU A 469 -14.07 -10.32 -33.32
C LEU A 469 -13.83 -11.51 -32.39
N VAL A 470 -14.04 -12.73 -32.87
CA VAL A 470 -14.02 -13.93 -32.03
C VAL A 470 -13.28 -15.05 -32.75
N LYS A 471 -12.42 -15.76 -32.01
CA LYS A 471 -11.75 -16.98 -32.47
C LYS A 471 -11.96 -18.12 -31.50
N VAL A 472 -12.57 -19.20 -32.00
CA VAL A 472 -12.70 -20.47 -31.27
C VAL A 472 -11.78 -21.50 -31.92
N TYR A 473 -10.94 -22.16 -31.13
CA TYR A 473 -9.99 -23.17 -31.60
C TYR A 473 -10.03 -24.41 -30.71
N ARG A 474 -10.38 -25.57 -31.30
CA ARG A 474 -10.39 -26.89 -30.63
C ARG A 474 -11.08 -26.85 -29.25
N SER A 475 -12.22 -26.17 -29.18
CA SER A 475 -12.98 -25.95 -27.93
C SER A 475 -14.39 -26.50 -28.11
N ASP A 476 -14.95 -27.06 -27.05
CA ASP A 476 -16.19 -27.85 -27.08
C ASP A 476 -17.21 -27.30 -26.06
N ASP A 477 -18.51 -27.55 -26.25
CA ASP A 477 -19.57 -27.20 -25.28
C ASP A 477 -19.65 -25.71 -24.87
N ALA A 478 -19.31 -24.78 -25.77
CA ALA A 478 -19.52 -23.34 -25.52
C ALA A 478 -20.96 -22.90 -25.82
N LEU A 479 -21.58 -22.19 -24.88
CA LEU A 479 -22.92 -21.62 -25.01
C LEU A 479 -22.83 -20.12 -25.33
N TRP A 480 -23.33 -19.72 -26.50
CA TRP A 480 -23.25 -18.33 -27.00
C TRP A 480 -24.46 -17.46 -26.64
N SER A 481 -25.41 -17.99 -25.88
CA SER A 481 -26.57 -17.26 -25.40
C SER A 481 -27.11 -17.86 -24.11
N ASN A 482 -27.83 -17.05 -23.35
CA ASN A 482 -28.55 -17.47 -22.16
C ASN A 482 -29.93 -16.80 -22.14
N ASN A 483 -30.99 -17.57 -21.85
CA ASN A 483 -32.39 -17.07 -21.88
C ASN A 483 -32.73 -16.27 -23.15
N SER A 484 -32.34 -16.78 -24.32
CA SER A 484 -32.56 -16.14 -25.63
C SER A 484 -31.91 -14.76 -25.77
N ARG A 485 -30.77 -14.54 -25.09
CA ARG A 485 -29.94 -13.33 -25.24
C ARG A 485 -28.49 -13.75 -25.46
N GLY A 486 -27.94 -13.34 -26.60
CA GLY A 486 -26.56 -13.60 -27.03
C GLY A 486 -25.68 -12.38 -26.84
N ASN A 487 -24.76 -12.14 -27.78
CA ASN A 487 -23.75 -11.09 -27.72
C ASN A 487 -23.93 -10.06 -28.84
N TYR A 488 -23.34 -8.88 -28.66
CA TYR A 488 -23.25 -7.84 -29.68
C TYR A 488 -21.94 -7.96 -30.47
N TYR A 489 -22.04 -7.90 -31.79
CA TYR A 489 -20.92 -7.99 -32.72
C TYR A 489 -20.90 -6.76 -33.61
N GLY A 490 -19.82 -5.97 -33.55
CA GLY A 490 -19.70 -4.70 -34.27
C GLY A 490 -19.67 -4.82 -35.80
N ASP A 491 -19.43 -6.02 -36.33
CA ASP A 491 -19.43 -6.35 -37.76
C ASP A 491 -20.75 -6.99 -38.25
N HIS A 492 -21.70 -7.26 -37.34
CA HIS A 492 -22.97 -7.89 -37.68
C HIS A 492 -23.98 -6.85 -38.20
N PRO A 493 -24.63 -7.08 -39.35
CA PRO A 493 -25.74 -6.26 -39.80
C PRO A 493 -26.91 -6.28 -38.79
N ILE A 494 -27.23 -5.12 -38.23
CA ILE A 494 -28.30 -4.98 -37.24
C ILE A 494 -29.63 -4.77 -37.97
N THR A 495 -30.47 -5.80 -37.97
CA THR A 495 -31.92 -5.72 -38.28
C THR A 495 -32.66 -6.27 -37.08
N ASP A 496 -33.58 -5.49 -36.53
CA ASP A 496 -34.39 -5.77 -35.35
C ASP A 496 -35.80 -5.24 -35.64
N ASP A 497 -36.51 -5.95 -36.52
CA ASP A 497 -37.79 -5.54 -37.08
C ASP A 497 -38.90 -5.53 -36.01
N ASP A 498 -38.80 -6.41 -35.00
CA ASP A 498 -39.77 -6.51 -33.91
C ASP A 498 -39.43 -5.66 -32.66
N ASN A 499 -38.26 -5.02 -32.64
CA ASN A 499 -37.73 -4.16 -31.58
C ASN A 499 -37.63 -4.86 -30.21
N ASP A 500 -37.36 -6.16 -30.19
CA ASP A 500 -37.13 -6.91 -28.94
C ASP A 500 -35.69 -6.75 -28.41
N GLY A 501 -34.81 -6.12 -29.20
CA GLY A 501 -33.41 -5.86 -28.87
C GLY A 501 -32.46 -7.01 -29.24
N ILE A 502 -32.95 -8.02 -29.95
CA ILE A 502 -32.21 -9.13 -30.56
C ILE A 502 -32.21 -8.92 -32.08
N ALA A 503 -31.10 -9.24 -32.73
CA ALA A 503 -31.01 -9.20 -34.19
C ALA A 503 -31.80 -10.36 -34.79
N ASP A 504 -32.60 -10.09 -35.83
CA ASP A 504 -33.43 -11.08 -36.53
C ASP A 504 -32.61 -12.18 -37.23
N SER A 505 -31.29 -11.95 -37.41
CA SER A 505 -30.38 -12.91 -38.03
C SER A 505 -29.32 -13.40 -37.04
N SER A 506 -29.08 -14.71 -37.05
CA SER A 506 -28.04 -15.35 -36.25
C SER A 506 -26.64 -14.94 -36.70
N TYR A 507 -25.68 -14.98 -35.78
CA TYR A 507 -24.27 -14.69 -36.06
C TYR A 507 -23.43 -15.97 -36.03
N ALA A 508 -22.71 -16.26 -37.13
CA ALA A 508 -21.85 -17.42 -37.22
C ALA A 508 -20.48 -17.15 -36.58
N ILE A 509 -20.12 -17.91 -35.55
CA ILE A 509 -18.85 -17.76 -34.82
C ILE A 509 -17.75 -18.63 -35.45
N SER A 510 -18.07 -19.90 -35.71
CA SER A 510 -17.19 -20.86 -36.37
C SER A 510 -18.04 -21.92 -37.08
N PHE A 511 -17.41 -22.95 -37.65
CA PHE A 511 -18.15 -24.05 -38.28
C PHE A 511 -19.10 -24.77 -37.30
N ASP A 512 -18.74 -24.84 -36.01
CA ASP A 512 -19.48 -25.59 -34.99
C ASP A 512 -20.32 -24.67 -34.07
N TYR A 513 -20.13 -23.35 -34.14
CA TYR A 513 -20.74 -22.40 -33.21
C TYR A 513 -21.49 -21.27 -33.92
N THR A 514 -22.69 -20.99 -33.42
CA THR A 514 -23.55 -19.90 -33.89
C THR A 514 -24.23 -19.26 -32.67
N ASP A 515 -24.20 -17.94 -32.61
CA ASP A 515 -25.07 -17.18 -31.72
C ASP A 515 -26.44 -17.02 -32.41
N SER A 516 -27.45 -17.68 -31.85
CA SER A 516 -28.82 -17.65 -32.40
C SER A 516 -29.62 -16.42 -31.95
N TYR A 517 -29.10 -15.66 -30.98
CA TYR A 517 -29.78 -14.49 -30.43
C TYR A 517 -28.82 -13.28 -30.29
N PRO A 518 -28.12 -12.85 -31.37
CA PRO A 518 -27.20 -11.72 -31.27
C PRO A 518 -27.94 -10.46 -30.81
N LEU A 519 -27.32 -9.61 -30.02
CA LEU A 519 -27.95 -8.37 -29.55
C LEU A 519 -27.99 -7.32 -30.67
N ALA A 520 -29.13 -6.63 -30.82
CA ALA A 520 -29.30 -5.54 -31.78
C ALA A 520 -28.63 -4.23 -31.35
N LYS A 521 -28.23 -4.11 -30.09
CA LYS A 521 -27.55 -2.94 -29.53
C LYS A 521 -26.48 -3.37 -28.56
N ILE A 522 -25.48 -2.49 -28.39
CA ILE A 522 -24.44 -2.68 -27.39
C ILE A 522 -25.13 -2.84 -26.01
N PRO A 523 -24.89 -3.94 -25.29
CA PRO A 523 -25.39 -4.12 -23.93
C PRO A 523 -24.88 -2.98 -23.05
N GLU A 524 -25.77 -2.34 -22.29
CA GLU A 524 -25.37 -1.29 -21.36
C GLU A 524 -24.44 -1.89 -20.29
N ILE A 525 -23.27 -1.28 -20.12
CA ILE A 525 -22.39 -1.56 -18.98
C ILE A 525 -23.20 -1.21 -17.72
N GLY A 526 -23.64 -2.23 -16.97
CA GLY A 526 -24.31 -2.03 -15.66
C GLY A 526 -25.74 -2.54 -15.48
N LYS A 527 -26.30 -3.40 -16.35
CA LYS A 527 -27.65 -3.98 -16.13
C LYS A 527 -27.69 -5.51 -16.01
N SER A 528 -27.16 -6.06 -14.92
CA SER A 528 -27.89 -7.04 -14.06
C SER A 528 -27.00 -7.59 -12.94
N ASN A 529 -27.48 -7.43 -11.69
CA ASN A 529 -26.81 -7.69 -10.40
C ASN A 529 -25.74 -6.67 -9.97
N GLY A 530 -25.99 -5.40 -10.26
CA GLY A 530 -25.49 -4.24 -9.52
C GLY A 530 -23.99 -3.96 -9.63
N PRO A 531 -23.59 -2.70 -9.73
CA PRO A 531 -22.20 -2.33 -9.49
C PRO A 531 -21.82 -2.54 -8.01
N TYR A 532 -20.53 -2.74 -7.77
CA TYR A 532 -19.96 -2.98 -6.44
C TYR A 532 -19.83 -1.67 -5.66
N VAL A 533 -20.49 -1.56 -4.51
CA VAL A 533 -20.24 -0.45 -3.57
C VAL A 533 -19.20 -0.92 -2.56
N GLY A 534 -17.97 -0.48 -2.74
CA GLY A 534 -16.92 -0.66 -1.74
C GLY A 534 -17.08 0.39 -0.64
N CYS A 535 -16.80 -0.01 0.60
CA CYS A 535 -16.43 0.95 1.63
C CYS A 535 -14.98 0.72 2.05
N PHE A 536 -14.30 1.83 2.27
CA PHE A 536 -12.94 1.94 2.76
C PHE A 536 -13.01 2.68 4.10
N PHE A 537 -12.18 2.29 5.06
CA PHE A 537 -12.20 2.90 6.39
C PHE A 537 -11.01 3.81 6.49
N ASP A 538 -11.22 5.11 6.36
CA ASP A 538 -10.16 6.05 6.62
C ASP A 538 -10.23 6.46 8.10
N PHE A 539 -9.29 5.92 8.88
CA PHE A 539 -9.04 6.44 10.22
C PHE A 539 -8.30 7.77 10.05
N ILE A 540 -9.03 8.80 9.60
CA ILE A 540 -8.55 10.17 9.66
C ILE A 540 -8.35 10.45 11.14
N GLU A 541 -7.14 10.89 11.48
CA GLU A 541 -6.79 11.44 12.78
C GLU A 541 -7.89 12.38 13.27
N SER A 542 -8.73 11.87 14.15
CA SER A 542 -9.55 12.72 14.98
C SER A 542 -8.85 12.82 16.32
N PRO A 543 -8.70 14.03 16.89
CA PRO A 543 -8.21 14.20 18.26
C PRO A 543 -9.18 13.59 19.30
N GLN A 544 -10.26 12.93 18.89
CA GLN A 544 -11.23 12.22 19.73
C GLN A 544 -11.22 10.71 19.41
N ILE A 545 -11.01 9.89 20.46
CA ILE A 545 -10.74 8.44 20.43
C ILE A 545 -12.00 7.61 20.08
N ASP A 546 -13.11 8.26 19.72
CA ASP A 546 -14.44 7.66 19.53
C ASP A 546 -15.08 8.00 18.16
N THR A 547 -14.29 8.51 17.21
CA THR A 547 -14.78 8.90 15.88
C THR A 547 -14.03 8.19 14.75
N VAL A 548 -14.77 7.78 13.70
CA VAL A 548 -14.22 7.12 12.51
C VAL A 548 -14.88 7.70 11.26
N ASP A 549 -14.08 8.12 10.29
CA ASP A 549 -14.58 8.50 8.96
C ASP A 549 -14.64 7.27 8.06
N VAL A 550 -15.86 6.87 7.69
CA VAL A 550 -16.07 5.78 6.74
C VAL A 550 -16.16 6.38 5.35
N LEU A 551 -15.20 6.02 4.52
CA LEU A 551 -15.16 6.37 3.12
C LEU A 551 -15.97 5.36 2.32
N VAL A 552 -16.87 5.85 1.49
CA VAL A 552 -17.69 5.03 0.61
C VAL A 552 -17.34 5.44 -0.79
N ILE A 553 -16.80 4.50 -1.56
CA ILE A 553 -16.48 4.74 -2.97
C ILE A 553 -17.48 3.92 -3.78
N PRO A 554 -18.57 4.56 -4.24
CA PRO A 554 -19.55 3.88 -5.05
C PRO A 554 -19.04 3.69 -6.47
N PHE A 555 -18.85 2.44 -6.89
CA PHE A 555 -18.65 2.14 -8.31
C PHE A 555 -19.98 1.94 -8.98
N GLY A 556 -20.08 2.38 -10.24
CA GLY A 556 -21.24 2.21 -11.13
C GLY A 556 -22.58 2.77 -10.63
N LEU A 557 -22.62 3.49 -9.51
CA LEU A 557 -23.83 4.19 -9.07
C LEU A 557 -24.04 5.43 -9.94
N SER A 558 -25.31 5.75 -10.20
CA SER A 558 -25.69 7.03 -10.79
C SER A 558 -25.29 8.16 -9.83
N PRO A 559 -24.98 9.37 -10.32
CA PRO A 559 -24.68 10.54 -9.48
C PRO A 559 -25.77 10.91 -8.45
N ASN A 560 -26.99 10.38 -8.61
CA ASN A 560 -28.13 10.62 -7.74
C ASN A 560 -28.52 9.38 -6.90
N ALA A 561 -27.64 8.39 -6.74
CA ALA A 561 -27.93 7.23 -5.91
C ALA A 561 -27.94 7.61 -4.43
N ASP A 562 -28.95 7.13 -3.69
CA ASP A 562 -29.03 7.30 -2.25
C ASP A 562 -28.16 6.24 -1.57
N VAL A 563 -27.18 6.64 -0.76
CA VAL A 563 -26.32 5.68 -0.06
C VAL A 563 -26.39 5.86 1.45
N ILE A 564 -26.49 4.73 2.13
CA ILE A 564 -26.63 4.60 3.57
C ILE A 564 -25.54 3.66 4.07
N LEU A 565 -24.76 4.10 5.04
CA LEU A 565 -23.96 3.21 5.89
C LEU A 565 -24.86 2.69 7.01
N SER A 566 -24.93 1.38 7.15
CA SER A 566 -25.53 0.68 8.28
C SER A 566 -24.42 0.06 9.12
N PHE A 567 -24.37 0.33 10.42
CA PHE A 567 -23.33 -0.20 11.30
C PHE A 567 -23.90 -0.80 12.59
N SER A 568 -23.19 -1.74 13.18
CA SER A 568 -23.56 -2.48 14.39
C SER A 568 -22.35 -2.59 15.31
N ILE A 569 -22.52 -2.23 16.57
CA ILE A 569 -21.49 -2.32 17.63
C ILE A 569 -21.71 -3.50 18.59
N ASN A 570 -22.62 -4.43 18.27
CA ASN A 570 -22.98 -5.53 19.17
C ASN A 570 -23.11 -6.87 18.43
N GLN A 571 -22.11 -7.19 17.61
CA GLN A 571 -22.03 -8.44 16.84
C GLN A 571 -23.25 -8.68 15.93
N GLY A 572 -23.88 -7.61 15.44
CA GLY A 572 -25.00 -7.66 14.49
C GLY A 572 -26.38 -7.74 15.13
N ASN A 573 -26.50 -7.64 16.46
CA ASN A 573 -27.78 -7.72 17.17
C ASN A 573 -28.67 -6.47 16.95
N SER A 574 -28.08 -5.29 16.75
CA SER A 574 -28.79 -4.06 16.36
C SER A 574 -27.97 -3.22 15.39
N TRP A 575 -28.67 -2.53 14.49
CA TRP A 575 -28.05 -1.74 13.40
C TRP A 575 -28.52 -0.29 13.44
N GLU A 576 -27.58 0.63 13.26
CA GLU A 576 -27.79 2.06 13.11
C GLU A 576 -27.47 2.50 11.69
N ASN A 577 -28.19 3.50 11.17
CA ASN A 577 -28.06 3.94 9.77
C ASN A 577 -27.65 5.41 9.70
N LYS A 578 -26.68 5.73 8.85
CA LYS A 578 -26.24 7.10 8.54
C LYS A 578 -26.27 7.31 7.04
N THR A 579 -26.86 8.41 6.60
CA THR A 579 -26.79 8.83 5.20
C THR A 579 -25.36 9.24 4.86
N VAL A 580 -24.86 8.77 3.72
CA VAL A 580 -23.52 9.11 3.25
C VAL A 580 -23.59 10.44 2.50
N THR A 581 -22.65 11.35 2.79
CA THR A 581 -22.61 12.65 2.12
C THR A 581 -21.98 12.48 0.75
N THR A 582 -22.72 12.81 -0.31
CA THR A 582 -22.28 12.64 -1.70
C THR A 582 -21.35 13.77 -2.14
N SER A 583 -20.13 13.44 -2.53
CA SER A 583 -19.23 14.33 -3.31
C SER A 583 -18.94 13.69 -4.68
N THR A 584 -18.26 14.39 -5.59
CA THR A 584 -18.10 13.93 -6.99
C THR A 584 -17.30 12.63 -7.14
N ASP A 585 -16.39 12.33 -6.21
CA ASP A 585 -15.42 11.23 -6.40
C ASP A 585 -15.29 10.31 -5.17
N ILE A 586 -15.61 10.81 -3.97
CA ILE A 586 -15.42 10.10 -2.71
C ILE A 586 -16.54 10.48 -1.75
N TRP A 587 -17.34 9.51 -1.30
CA TRP A 587 -18.44 9.79 -0.37
C TRP A 587 -17.98 9.46 1.05
N SER A 588 -18.40 10.23 2.05
CA SER A 588 -17.94 9.98 3.43
C SER A 588 -19.07 10.09 4.42
N VAL A 589 -18.90 9.37 5.53
CA VAL A 589 -19.78 9.44 6.68
C VAL A 589 -18.97 9.32 7.95
N ARG A 590 -19.20 10.24 8.89
CA ARG A 590 -18.54 10.23 10.19
C ARG A 590 -19.37 9.45 11.19
N LEU A 591 -18.76 8.42 11.76
CA LEU A 591 -19.25 7.75 12.96
C LEU A 591 -18.66 8.44 14.19
N THR A 592 -19.47 8.61 15.23
CA THR A 592 -19.10 9.25 16.50
C THR A 592 -19.56 8.39 17.66
N ASP A 593 -19.05 8.67 18.87
CA ASP A 593 -19.46 8.03 20.12
C ASP A 593 -19.22 6.50 20.13
N LEU A 594 -18.20 6.02 19.39
CA LEU A 594 -17.87 4.60 19.31
C LEU A 594 -17.10 4.12 20.56
N GLN A 595 -17.48 2.94 21.07
CA GLN A 595 -16.82 2.34 22.24
C GLN A 595 -15.51 1.65 21.87
N GLN A 596 -14.48 1.86 22.69
CA GLN A 596 -13.19 1.17 22.57
C GLN A 596 -13.32 -0.34 22.77
N ASN A 597 -12.47 -1.10 22.09
CA ASN A 597 -12.42 -2.57 22.08
C ASN A 597 -13.73 -3.26 21.65
N VAL A 598 -14.58 -2.53 20.94
CA VAL A 598 -15.81 -3.05 20.35
C VAL A 598 -15.63 -3.21 18.84
N GLU A 599 -16.00 -4.38 18.34
CA GLU A 599 -16.09 -4.63 16.90
C GLU A 599 -17.30 -3.88 16.33
N VAL A 600 -17.01 -2.97 15.40
CA VAL A 600 -18.00 -2.26 14.59
C VAL A 600 -18.15 -3.01 13.27
N ILE A 601 -19.34 -3.54 13.00
CA ILE A 601 -19.68 -4.22 11.75
C ILE A 601 -20.47 -3.26 10.87
N CYS A 602 -19.97 -2.97 9.68
CA CYS A 602 -20.53 -2.03 8.71
C CYS A 602 -21.06 -2.74 7.46
N LYS A 603 -22.09 -2.17 6.84
CA LYS A 603 -22.66 -2.52 5.53
C LYS A 603 -23.11 -1.25 4.83
N ILE A 604 -22.82 -1.12 3.55
CA ILE A 604 -23.36 -0.06 2.72
C ILE A 604 -24.61 -0.57 2.01
N PHE A 605 -25.63 0.27 1.99
CA PHE A 605 -26.82 0.11 1.17
C PHE A 605 -26.88 1.27 0.19
N ALA A 606 -27.11 0.97 -1.08
CA ALA A 606 -27.27 1.97 -2.11
C ALA A 606 -28.62 1.75 -2.82
N LEU A 607 -29.41 2.79 -2.95
CA LEU A 607 -30.58 2.81 -3.83
C LEU A 607 -30.23 3.64 -5.05
N ASP A 608 -29.90 2.95 -6.13
CA ASP A 608 -29.64 3.59 -7.41
C ASP A 608 -30.92 3.66 -8.26
N PRO A 609 -31.28 4.83 -8.83
CA PRO A 609 -32.48 4.95 -9.67
C PRO A 609 -32.51 4.03 -10.89
N LEU A 610 -31.34 3.60 -11.39
CA LEU A 610 -31.21 2.72 -12.56
C LEU A 610 -31.07 1.24 -12.19
N SER A 611 -30.47 0.95 -11.03
CA SER A 611 -30.03 -0.39 -10.62
C SER A 611 -30.78 -0.97 -9.42
N GLY A 612 -31.61 -0.17 -8.74
CA GLY A 612 -32.39 -0.58 -7.57
C GLY A 612 -31.58 -0.62 -6.28
N TRP A 613 -32.08 -1.36 -5.28
CA TRP A 613 -31.38 -1.54 -4.00
C TRP A 613 -30.19 -2.49 -4.15
N MET A 614 -29.06 -2.08 -3.59
CA MET A 614 -27.81 -2.80 -3.55
C MET A 614 -27.26 -2.81 -2.12
N ARG A 615 -26.41 -3.80 -1.84
CA ARG A 615 -25.77 -3.97 -0.54
C ARG A 615 -24.33 -4.41 -0.73
N SER A 616 -23.40 -3.78 -0.02
CA SER A 616 -22.00 -4.23 0.04
C SER A 616 -21.86 -5.56 0.81
N ALA A 617 -20.64 -6.09 0.84
CA ALA A 617 -20.26 -7.07 1.87
C ALA A 617 -20.39 -6.45 3.28
N SER A 618 -20.37 -7.30 4.30
CA SER A 618 -20.13 -6.81 5.67
C SER A 618 -18.63 -6.57 5.84
N TYR A 619 -18.27 -5.49 6.53
CA TYR A 619 -16.90 -5.18 6.91
C TYR A 619 -16.88 -4.97 8.41
N SER A 620 -15.76 -5.23 9.08
CA SER A 620 -15.65 -4.89 10.49
C SER A 620 -14.28 -4.35 10.85
N PHE A 621 -14.26 -3.54 11.90
CA PHE A 621 -13.05 -2.99 12.50
C PHE A 621 -13.24 -2.88 14.02
N ILE A 622 -12.14 -2.86 14.77
CA ILE A 622 -12.16 -2.70 16.23
C ILE A 622 -11.63 -1.30 16.54
N ILE A 623 -12.34 -0.55 17.40
CA ILE A 623 -11.83 0.73 17.92
C ILE A 623 -10.73 0.43 18.95
N ILE A 624 -9.53 0.91 18.69
CA ILE A 624 -8.37 0.75 19.57
C ILE A 624 -8.14 2.03 20.37
N SER A 625 -7.74 1.91 21.63
CA SER A 625 -7.45 3.07 22.49
C SER A 625 -6.15 3.75 22.05
N ASN A 626 -6.18 5.06 21.79
CA ASN A 626 -4.97 5.86 22.01
C ASN A 626 -4.74 5.91 23.53
N GLY A 627 -3.55 5.51 23.98
CA GLY A 627 -3.12 5.72 25.35
C GLY A 627 -3.40 7.17 25.76
N THR A 628 -4.11 7.37 26.86
CA THR A 628 -4.61 8.68 27.27
C THR A 628 -3.47 9.64 27.60
N ASN A 629 -3.35 10.73 26.83
CA ASN A 629 -2.68 11.95 27.28
C ASN A 629 -3.66 12.77 28.13
N SER A 630 -3.32 12.96 29.41
CA SER A 630 -3.92 14.00 30.23
C SER A 630 -3.27 15.35 29.90
N GLN A 631 -4.12 16.29 29.47
CA GLN A 631 -3.91 17.74 29.37
C GLN A 631 -2.82 18.23 28.41
N ALA A 632 -3.27 18.57 27.19
CA ALA A 632 -2.57 19.51 26.32
C ALA A 632 -2.73 20.93 26.88
N ASP A 633 -1.62 21.57 27.24
CA ASP A 633 -1.57 23.02 27.37
C ASP A 633 -1.74 23.64 25.97
N GLU A 634 -2.70 24.56 25.85
CA GLU A 634 -2.95 25.36 24.65
C GLU A 634 -1.71 26.20 24.31
N PHE A 635 -1.11 25.96 23.13
CA PHE A 635 -0.18 26.88 22.48
C PHE A 635 -0.60 27.17 21.03
N PRO A 636 -0.25 28.34 20.49
CA PRO A 636 -1.13 29.07 19.58
C PRO A 636 -1.03 28.63 18.11
N VAL A 637 -2.20 28.65 17.47
CA VAL A 637 -2.44 28.44 16.04
C VAL A 637 -1.56 29.36 15.17
N PRO A 638 -0.73 28.84 14.24
CA PRO A 638 -0.15 29.64 13.18
C PRO A 638 -1.16 29.91 12.06
N LEU A 639 -1.07 31.11 11.49
CA LEU A 639 -2.02 31.74 10.57
C LEU A 639 -2.43 30.93 9.33
N ASP A 640 -3.69 31.16 8.93
CA ASP A 640 -4.36 30.77 7.68
C ASP A 640 -3.48 30.86 6.41
N ILE A 641 -3.48 29.79 5.61
CA ILE A 641 -3.11 29.80 4.18
C ILE A 641 -4.30 29.27 3.36
N PRO A 642 -4.72 29.91 2.25
CA PRO A 642 -5.99 29.57 1.57
C PRO A 642 -5.96 28.23 0.81
N THR A 643 -6.97 27.41 1.06
CA THR A 643 -7.13 25.99 0.73
C THR A 643 -7.50 25.65 -0.73
N ILE A 644 -7.10 26.43 -1.76
CA ILE A 644 -7.70 26.26 -3.12
C ILE A 644 -6.73 25.95 -4.29
N VAL A 645 -5.42 25.79 -4.10
CA VAL A 645 -4.49 25.65 -5.26
C VAL A 645 -3.74 24.30 -5.36
N THR A 646 -3.79 23.41 -4.37
CA THR A 646 -2.86 22.27 -4.32
C THR A 646 -3.22 21.06 -5.20
N ILE A 647 -4.50 20.80 -5.52
CA ILE A 647 -4.88 19.57 -6.25
C ILE A 647 -4.73 19.72 -7.78
N ALA A 648 -5.04 20.89 -8.35
CA ALA A 648 -4.92 21.12 -9.79
C ALA A 648 -3.47 21.35 -10.25
N GLY A 649 -2.59 21.81 -9.36
CA GLY A 649 -1.17 22.04 -9.65
C GLY A 649 -0.37 20.74 -9.80
N PHE A 650 -0.68 19.72 -9.01
CA PHE A 650 0.03 18.44 -9.01
C PHE A 650 -0.21 17.64 -10.31
N ALA A 651 -1.44 17.60 -10.81
CA ALA A 651 -1.78 16.87 -12.05
C ALA A 651 -1.10 17.45 -13.30
N VAL A 652 -0.89 18.78 -13.36
CA VAL A 652 -0.25 19.46 -14.51
C VAL A 652 1.27 19.31 -14.48
N ILE A 653 1.88 19.27 -13.28
CA ILE A 653 3.32 19.05 -13.10
C ILE A 653 3.70 17.60 -13.41
N VAL A 654 2.91 16.61 -12.96
CA VAL A 654 3.11 15.19 -13.25
C VAL A 654 2.96 14.86 -14.74
N GLY A 655 1.95 15.43 -15.42
CA GLY A 655 1.80 15.28 -16.88
C GLY A 655 2.93 15.91 -17.70
N GLY A 656 3.50 17.03 -17.21
CA GLY A 656 4.64 17.71 -17.81
C GLY A 656 5.95 16.92 -17.68
N ILE A 657 6.23 16.38 -16.48
CA ILE A 657 7.42 15.57 -16.19
C ILE A 657 7.35 14.24 -16.96
N ALA A 658 6.19 13.58 -17.01
CA ALA A 658 5.99 12.36 -17.80
C ALA A 658 6.29 12.56 -19.30
N THR A 659 5.94 13.73 -19.84
CA THR A 659 6.21 14.07 -21.25
C THR A 659 7.71 14.35 -21.50
N ILE A 660 8.40 15.03 -20.58
CA ILE A 660 9.85 15.30 -20.66
C ILE A 660 10.65 14.00 -20.51
N CYS A 661 10.27 13.11 -19.59
CA CYS A 661 10.85 11.78 -19.43
C CYS A 661 10.62 10.89 -20.67
N ARG A 662 9.45 10.98 -21.33
CA ARG A 662 9.17 10.31 -22.62
C ARG A 662 10.13 10.75 -23.73
N PHE A 663 10.46 12.04 -23.83
CA PHE A 663 11.39 12.54 -24.83
C PHE A 663 12.86 12.21 -24.52
N ALA A 664 13.27 12.28 -23.25
CA ALA A 664 14.63 11.91 -22.82
C ALA A 664 14.90 10.40 -22.95
N ARG A 665 13.89 9.54 -22.74
CA ARG A 665 14.00 8.08 -22.96
C ARG A 665 13.97 7.70 -24.44
N LYS A 666 13.21 8.39 -25.29
CA LYS A 666 13.23 8.15 -26.75
C LYS A 666 14.61 8.43 -27.37
N SER A 667 15.32 9.46 -26.90
CA SER A 667 16.70 9.73 -27.34
C SER A 667 17.74 8.73 -26.82
N ARG A 668 17.59 8.20 -25.60
CA ARG A 668 18.47 7.14 -25.08
C ARG A 668 18.23 5.79 -25.77
N ASN A 669 16.98 5.45 -26.08
CA ASN A 669 16.63 4.21 -26.75
C ASN A 669 17.07 4.19 -28.22
N GLN A 670 17.07 5.34 -28.91
CA GLN A 670 17.63 5.45 -30.26
C GLN A 670 19.15 5.23 -30.27
N ALA A 671 19.87 5.81 -29.30
CA ALA A 671 21.32 5.60 -29.16
C ALA A 671 21.69 4.14 -28.82
N ARG A 672 20.86 3.46 -28.00
CA ARG A 672 21.04 2.03 -27.66
C ARG A 672 20.71 1.10 -28.83
N TRP A 673 19.70 1.44 -29.64
CA TRP A 673 19.35 0.69 -30.86
C TRP A 673 20.42 0.82 -31.96
N GLU A 674 21.00 2.01 -32.13
CA GLU A 674 22.10 2.25 -33.08
C GLU A 674 23.37 1.47 -32.66
N GLN A 675 23.66 1.38 -31.36
CA GLN A 675 24.76 0.57 -30.82
C GLN A 675 24.57 -0.95 -30.99
N TYR A 676 23.32 -1.43 -31.01
CA TYR A 676 22.99 -2.84 -31.19
C TYR A 676 23.04 -3.25 -32.68
N MET A 677 22.73 -2.32 -33.59
CA MET A 677 22.83 -2.54 -35.05
C MET A 677 24.26 -2.45 -35.58
N ASP A 678 25.14 -1.65 -34.95
CA ASP A 678 26.57 -1.60 -35.30
C ASP A 678 27.35 -2.85 -34.81
N GLY A 679 26.71 -3.70 -33.99
CA GLY A 679 27.26 -4.97 -33.48
C GLY A 679 26.75 -6.24 -34.18
N LEU A 680 25.89 -6.09 -35.19
CA LEU A 680 25.43 -7.14 -36.12
C LEU A 680 26.08 -6.95 -37.49
#